data_AF-A0A414D6R9-F1
#
_entry.id   AF-A0A414D6R9-F1
#
_cell.length_a   1.000
_cell.length_b   1.000
_cell.length_c   1.000
_cell.angle_alpha   90.00
_cell.angle_beta   90.00
_cell.angle_gamma   90.00
#
_symmetry.space_group_name_H-M   'P 1'
#
loop_
_entity.id
_entity.type
_entity.pdbx_description
1 polymer ?
#
loop_
_entity_poly.entity_id
_entity_poly.type
_entity_poly.pdbx_seq_one_letter_code
_entity_poly.pdbx_strand_id
1 'polypeptide(L)'
;MAGNREQQMYEITKQLEEGVKALFTSERYTEYLKTMSKFYNYSFNNTVLIALQRPEATLVAGYSAWQKNFHRQVKKGEKGIQIIAPSQRKEKELVEKFDLETNEPILGPDGQPETEVVEHVVSDFRVVRVFDISQTFGEPLPEIAIPDLTGQVQNFPLFLQAVRELSPVPIRFGETEGEAKGYYSNKKKEIVVKEDMSESQTIKTLIHEIVHAKLHDREVLEQTGEEKDQRTKEIEAESIAYTVCQYFGLDTSDYSFPYIAGWSDNLKMWELRTFMDAIRRTAGEFIKELEEKMKELETDRGERDGIQNEKEIKIGMDTKAVELEQHEGLWHTVEEVKIEKEHFYLMEHNEYGASVAPVLVNGDGKVIAQDLENGLDQEAMKAIREYLEEKETDKKQEKVEISNASLFDEAEREAAYQIEATGQFFFIQETEEGYDYTFYNQEFQELDGGVYDTFDVTLQEAAKTLLLEEGADLTACRKIDSEMLQEQVERAEYFPQKSYEALKPLMESEENNVAFRSGYGYVMLQKISEGYECIIYDQAFREIGGQFYENITASKEEVFSQIFQEEGIGELPCEPFSYEELKKSVIQGEKKRLYEGELTPTSQIGIREEKLLHGESRQNIEEAILCYAQAELEEDGYEEITLLAARVYGSRTRETLYREDSDLDVALSYTGDIREDAFFNLLQENGMRIAGLKIDINPISLEKTGTMQEYIKRAEQYLDEREAEKQGQIPQETLHEPRISFYAAECMEFPSMGEYYENLTLEEAVEKYKTIPADRIHGIKGIGFCLKDGSIYDGEYELMSGGKISKDLIDLVPHYKESPLVQKAMRDLERILAEKQRENTAEQTKTEGTMGRKVSVLKALKERKELLKKQEKKEETSHTRKKEAEL
;
A
#
# COMPACT_ATOMS: atom_id res chain seq x y z
N MET A 1 18.44 -6.87 34.69
CA MET A 1 19.01 -6.15 33.51
C MET A 1 18.02 -6.00 32.34
N ALA A 2 16.83 -6.63 32.37
CA ALA A 2 15.82 -6.52 31.32
C ALA A 2 15.03 -5.19 31.33
N GLY A 3 14.60 -4.69 32.49
CA GLY A 3 13.76 -3.47 32.59
C GLY A 3 14.36 -2.17 32.02
N ASN A 4 15.67 -1.94 32.11
CA ASN A 4 16.30 -0.76 31.48
C ASN A 4 16.27 -0.84 29.93
N ARG A 5 16.25 -2.05 29.37
CA ARG A 5 16.23 -2.26 27.92
C ARG A 5 14.82 -2.08 27.35
N GLU A 6 13.80 -2.57 28.04
CA GLU A 6 12.39 -2.39 27.67
C GLU A 6 11.98 -0.93 27.75
N GLN A 7 12.37 -0.23 28.82
CA GLN A 7 12.14 1.21 28.95
C GLN A 7 12.82 2.03 27.85
N GLN A 8 14.08 1.72 27.51
CA GLN A 8 14.76 2.36 26.38
C GLN A 8 14.08 2.07 25.04
N MET A 9 13.53 0.86 24.88
CA MET A 9 12.79 0.48 23.68
C MET A 9 11.44 1.21 23.59
N TYR A 10 10.74 1.37 24.72
CA TYR A 10 9.51 2.15 24.80
C TYR A 10 9.75 3.62 24.45
N GLU A 11 10.75 4.26 25.08
CA GLU A 11 11.10 5.67 24.84
C GLU A 11 11.45 5.93 23.36
N ILE A 12 12.27 5.06 22.77
CA ILE A 12 12.67 5.24 21.36
C ILE A 12 11.52 4.98 20.39
N THR A 13 10.61 4.07 20.72
CA THR A 13 9.42 3.77 19.90
C THR A 13 8.42 4.90 19.97
N LYS A 14 8.20 5.49 21.15
CA LYS A 14 7.40 6.70 21.31
C LYS A 14 7.98 7.90 20.55
N GLN A 15 9.29 8.13 20.67
CA GLN A 15 9.98 9.19 19.93
C GLN A 15 9.86 8.98 18.41
N LEU A 16 9.93 7.72 17.97
CA LEU A 16 9.72 7.35 16.58
C LEU A 16 8.29 7.69 16.12
N GLU A 17 7.26 7.35 16.89
CA GLU A 17 5.86 7.62 16.55
C GLU A 17 5.52 9.11 16.46
N GLU A 18 5.93 9.88 17.46
CA GLU A 18 5.80 11.33 17.47
C GLU A 18 6.55 11.95 16.29
N GLY A 19 7.74 11.41 16.01
CA GLY A 19 8.56 11.76 14.86
C GLY A 19 7.84 11.54 13.55
N VAL A 20 7.34 10.33 13.30
CA VAL A 20 6.62 9.96 12.08
C VAL A 20 5.43 10.87 11.84
N LYS A 21 4.61 11.19 12.86
CA LYS A 21 3.50 12.15 12.70
C LYS A 21 4.00 13.54 12.30
N ALA A 22 5.08 14.02 12.93
CA ALA A 22 5.64 15.32 12.64
C ALA A 22 6.28 15.41 11.23
N LEU A 23 6.73 14.28 10.66
CA LEU A 23 7.35 14.22 9.34
C LEU A 23 6.40 14.65 8.22
N PHE A 24 5.10 14.45 8.37
CA PHE A 24 4.15 14.76 7.30
C PHE A 24 3.71 16.24 7.26
N THR A 25 4.48 17.12 7.90
CA THR A 25 4.46 18.55 7.59
C THR A 25 5.40 18.83 6.40
N SER A 26 5.01 19.71 5.47
CA SER A 26 5.72 19.88 4.19
C SER A 26 7.23 20.19 4.33
N GLU A 27 7.62 20.99 5.32
CA GLU A 27 9.02 21.32 5.62
C GLU A 27 9.80 20.12 6.15
N ARG A 28 9.24 19.39 7.13
CA ARG A 28 9.90 18.24 7.77
C ARG A 28 9.98 17.03 6.84
N TYR A 29 9.01 16.88 5.93
CA TYR A 29 9.02 15.81 4.93
C TYR A 29 10.22 15.93 4.00
N THR A 30 10.48 17.15 3.52
CA THR A 30 11.61 17.44 2.63
C THR A 30 12.96 17.22 3.33
N GLU A 31 13.07 17.62 4.60
CA GLU A 31 14.24 17.35 5.44
C GLU A 31 14.47 15.85 5.65
N TYR A 32 13.39 15.09 5.85
CA TYR A 32 13.45 13.64 5.95
C TYR A 32 13.92 13.00 4.64
N LEU A 33 13.36 13.35 3.48
CA LEU A 33 13.79 12.78 2.20
C LEU A 33 15.28 13.09 1.92
N LYS A 34 15.74 14.28 2.30
CA LYS A 34 17.16 14.64 2.23
C LYS A 34 18.01 13.75 3.13
N THR A 35 17.54 13.44 4.35
CA THR A 35 18.24 12.50 5.25
C THR A 35 18.22 11.08 4.69
N MET A 36 17.08 10.62 4.18
CA MET A 36 16.90 9.31 3.56
C MET A 36 17.82 9.10 2.36
N SER A 37 18.06 10.14 1.55
CA SER A 37 19.02 10.06 0.43
C SER A 37 20.42 9.64 0.90
N LYS A 38 20.83 10.01 2.11
CA LYS A 38 22.15 9.65 2.66
C LYS A 38 22.16 8.32 3.40
N PHE A 39 21.02 7.91 3.97
CA PHE A 39 20.88 6.74 4.84
C PHE A 39 19.94 5.67 4.28
N TYR A 40 19.78 5.59 2.95
CA TYR A 40 18.85 4.67 2.27
C TYR A 40 19.05 3.18 2.62
N ASN A 41 20.26 2.80 3.07
CA ASN A 41 20.60 1.45 3.52
C ASN A 41 20.17 1.14 4.99
N TYR A 42 19.65 2.12 5.73
CA TYR A 42 19.10 1.93 7.08
C TYR A 42 17.60 1.61 6.99
N SER A 43 17.01 1.07 8.06
CA SER A 43 15.54 0.91 8.15
C SER A 43 14.85 2.28 8.13
N PHE A 44 13.57 2.32 7.73
CA PHE A 44 12.74 3.52 7.84
C PHE A 44 12.85 4.12 9.25
N ASN A 45 12.60 3.28 10.27
CA ASN A 45 12.66 3.69 11.67
C ASN A 45 14.01 4.31 12.06
N ASN A 46 15.12 3.70 11.64
CA ASN A 46 16.45 4.24 11.93
C ASN A 46 16.75 5.53 11.18
N THR A 47 16.24 5.68 9.95
CA THR A 47 16.35 6.91 9.17
C THR A 47 15.62 8.07 9.84
N VAL A 48 14.39 7.81 10.33
CA VAL A 48 13.61 8.77 11.12
C VAL A 48 14.34 9.13 12.42
N LEU A 49 14.83 8.14 13.17
CA LEU A 49 15.55 8.39 14.42
C LEU A 49 16.81 9.23 14.22
N ILE A 50 17.56 8.98 13.14
CA ILE A 50 18.72 9.78 12.76
C ILE A 50 18.28 11.21 12.42
N ALA A 51 17.23 11.37 11.59
CA ALA A 51 16.71 12.68 11.20
C ALA A 51 16.27 13.52 12.41
N LEU A 52 15.53 12.93 13.35
CA LEU A 52 15.04 13.65 14.54
C LEU A 52 16.16 14.09 15.48
N GLN A 53 17.21 13.28 15.61
CA GLN A 53 18.31 13.55 16.55
C GLN A 53 19.41 14.42 15.93
N ARG A 54 19.65 14.27 14.62
CA ARG A 54 20.70 14.98 13.87
C ARG A 54 20.37 15.08 12.37
N PRO A 55 19.54 16.06 11.95
CA PRO A 55 19.17 16.26 10.54
C PRO A 55 20.37 16.45 9.59
N GLU A 56 21.45 17.03 10.11
CA GLU A 56 22.69 17.29 9.34
C GLU A 56 23.65 16.09 9.31
N ALA A 57 23.24 14.92 9.80
CA ALA A 57 24.05 13.72 9.71
C ALA A 57 24.38 13.39 8.23
N THR A 58 25.59 12.91 8.00
CA THR A 58 26.10 12.57 6.67
C THR A 58 26.59 11.14 6.58
N LEU A 59 27.20 10.63 7.65
CA LEU A 59 27.65 9.25 7.72
C LEU A 59 27.71 8.84 9.18
N VAL A 60 27.03 7.75 9.54
CA VAL A 60 26.95 7.26 10.92
C VAL A 60 27.55 5.87 11.05
N ALA A 61 28.27 5.63 12.14
CA ALA A 61 28.73 4.30 12.50
C ALA A 61 28.81 4.13 14.03
N GLY A 62 28.82 2.87 14.49
CA GLY A 62 29.05 2.57 15.89
C GLY A 62 30.44 3.01 16.35
N TYR A 63 30.60 3.32 17.64
CA TYR A 63 31.87 3.79 18.21
C TYR A 63 33.07 2.89 17.84
N SER A 64 32.91 1.57 18.00
CA SER A 64 33.95 0.60 17.67
C SER A 64 34.23 0.49 16.17
N ALA A 65 33.22 0.71 15.32
CA ALA A 65 33.38 0.69 13.87
C ALA A 65 34.21 1.89 13.40
N TRP A 66 33.99 3.08 13.97
CA TRP A 66 34.86 4.24 13.71
C TRP A 66 36.33 3.95 14.03
N GLN A 67 36.60 3.33 15.18
CA GLN A 67 37.97 3.01 15.59
C GLN A 67 38.61 1.92 14.73
N LYS A 68 37.89 0.80 14.53
CA LYS A 68 38.45 -0.42 13.92
C LYS A 68 38.46 -0.37 12.40
N ASN A 69 37.42 0.14 11.77
CA ASN A 69 37.22 0.02 10.33
C ASN A 69 37.64 1.30 9.58
N PHE A 70 37.61 2.44 10.27
CA PHE A 70 37.83 3.76 9.65
C PHE A 70 39.00 4.53 10.26
N HIS A 71 39.67 4.00 11.28
CA HIS A 71 40.79 4.65 11.98
C HIS A 71 40.45 6.07 12.49
N ARG A 72 39.19 6.27 12.93
CA ARG A 72 38.69 7.52 13.51
C ARG A 72 38.23 7.32 14.94
N GLN A 73 38.35 8.38 15.73
CA GLN A 73 38.00 8.41 17.13
C GLN A 73 36.85 9.38 17.37
N VAL A 74 35.81 8.96 18.10
CA VAL A 74 34.73 9.86 18.53
C VAL A 74 35.28 10.90 19.51
N LYS A 75 34.96 12.18 19.29
CA LYS A 75 35.38 13.30 20.12
C LYS A 75 34.79 13.17 21.53
N LYS A 76 35.57 13.55 22.54
CA LYS A 76 35.15 13.45 23.94
C LYS A 76 33.96 14.37 24.22
N GLY A 77 32.89 13.82 24.79
CA GLY A 77 31.68 14.56 25.18
C GLY A 77 30.57 14.60 24.12
N GLU A 78 30.80 14.01 22.94
CA GLU A 78 29.78 13.90 21.90
C GLU A 78 28.63 12.97 22.33
N LYS A 79 27.39 13.37 22.02
CA LYS A 79 26.20 12.56 22.25
C LYS A 79 25.98 11.62 21.07
N GLY A 80 25.80 10.32 21.36
CA GLY A 80 25.49 9.33 20.34
C GLY A 80 24.03 9.41 19.91
N ILE A 81 23.79 9.11 18.63
CA ILE A 81 22.46 8.98 18.01
C ILE A 81 21.95 7.58 18.33
N GLN A 82 20.76 7.47 18.91
CA GLN A 82 20.13 6.19 19.25
C GLN A 82 19.45 5.59 18.02
N ILE A 83 19.72 4.31 17.74
CA ILE A 83 19.09 3.53 16.67
C ILE A 83 18.70 2.13 17.18
N ILE A 84 17.81 1.45 16.48
CA ILE A 84 17.35 0.09 16.79
C ILE A 84 18.17 -0.92 15.97
N ALA A 85 18.73 -1.94 16.63
CA ALA A 85 19.50 -2.99 15.99
C ALA A 85 19.05 -4.39 16.43
N PRO A 86 19.06 -5.40 15.54
CA PRO A 86 18.73 -6.77 15.91
C PRO A 86 19.76 -7.32 16.91
N SER A 87 19.29 -8.19 17.79
CA SER A 87 20.02 -8.88 18.85
C SER A 87 19.54 -10.33 18.91
N GLN A 88 20.45 -11.27 19.12
CA GLN A 88 20.08 -12.67 19.29
C GLN A 88 20.16 -13.02 20.77
N ARG A 89 19.07 -13.57 21.32
CA ARG A 89 19.00 -14.13 22.67
C ARG A 89 18.88 -15.64 22.57
N LYS A 90 19.60 -16.38 23.42
CA LYS A 90 19.40 -17.83 23.56
C LYS A 90 18.42 -18.05 24.70
N GLU A 91 17.35 -18.78 24.42
CA GLU A 91 16.31 -19.13 25.36
C GLU A 91 16.28 -20.64 25.54
N LYS A 92 16.01 -21.08 26.76
CA LYS A 92 15.97 -22.50 27.13
C LYS A 92 14.54 -22.87 27.44
N GLU A 93 13.96 -23.73 26.61
CA GLU A 93 12.59 -24.21 26.80
C GLU A 93 12.62 -25.67 27.24
N LEU A 94 11.78 -26.02 28.21
CA LEU A 94 11.55 -27.40 28.62
C LEU A 94 10.42 -27.97 27.77
N VAL A 95 10.77 -28.75 26.75
CA VAL A 95 9.81 -29.41 25.87
C VAL A 95 9.71 -30.89 26.21
N GLU A 96 8.49 -31.44 26.11
CA GLU A 96 8.26 -32.88 26.27
C GLU A 96 8.96 -33.65 25.15
N LYS A 97 9.65 -34.74 25.48
CA LYS A 97 10.26 -35.63 24.49
C LYS A 97 9.17 -36.47 23.83
N PHE A 98 9.14 -36.47 22.51
CA PHE A 98 8.23 -37.32 21.72
C PHE A 98 9.01 -38.44 21.02
N ASP A 99 8.41 -39.62 20.94
CA ASP A 99 8.96 -40.73 20.16
C ASP A 99 8.84 -40.41 18.65
N LEU A 100 9.97 -40.43 17.95
CA LEU A 100 10.08 -39.99 16.55
C LEU A 100 9.30 -40.87 15.56
N GLU A 101 8.89 -42.09 15.92
CA GLU A 101 8.11 -42.98 15.04
C GLU A 101 6.61 -42.93 15.34
N THR A 102 6.20 -42.69 16.59
CA THR A 102 4.79 -42.71 17.00
C THR A 102 4.20 -41.33 17.27
N ASN A 103 5.04 -40.31 17.43
CA ASN A 103 4.69 -38.95 17.82
C ASN A 103 3.93 -38.88 19.17
N GLU A 104 4.19 -39.83 20.06
CA GLU A 104 3.63 -39.89 21.42
C GLU A 104 4.67 -39.44 22.47
N PRO A 105 4.25 -38.79 23.57
CA PRO A 105 5.18 -38.32 24.59
C PRO A 105 5.85 -39.52 25.30
N ILE A 106 7.18 -39.49 25.36
CA ILE A 106 7.99 -40.48 26.07
C ILE A 106 7.74 -40.29 27.56
N LEU A 107 7.15 -41.29 28.20
CA LEU A 107 6.85 -41.25 29.63
C LEU A 107 8.05 -41.73 30.46
N GLY A 108 8.41 -40.97 31.49
CA GLY A 108 9.39 -41.32 32.48
C GLY A 108 8.94 -42.45 33.42
N PRO A 109 9.81 -42.92 34.33
CA PRO A 109 9.54 -44.03 35.25
C PRO A 109 8.36 -43.80 36.22
N ASP A 110 7.95 -42.56 36.39
CA ASP A 110 6.84 -42.07 37.21
C ASP A 110 5.52 -41.90 36.43
N GLY A 111 5.55 -42.15 35.11
CA GLY A 111 4.39 -42.02 34.23
C GLY A 111 4.09 -40.59 33.77
N GLN A 112 4.98 -39.63 34.00
CA GLN A 112 4.91 -38.27 33.46
C GLN A 112 5.75 -38.14 32.18
N PRO A 113 5.41 -37.23 31.25
CA PRO A 113 6.24 -36.96 30.07
C PRO A 113 7.66 -36.54 30.47
N GLU A 114 8.67 -37.21 29.89
CA GLU A 114 10.07 -36.86 30.07
C GLU A 114 10.36 -35.56 29.31
N THR A 115 10.87 -34.52 29.96
CA THR A 115 11.20 -33.24 29.32
C THR A 115 12.68 -33.14 28.95
N GLU A 116 12.99 -32.40 27.89
CA GLU A 116 14.34 -31.97 27.55
C GLU A 116 14.45 -30.45 27.43
N VAL A 117 15.63 -29.94 27.76
CA VAL A 117 15.96 -28.52 27.57
C VAL A 117 16.43 -28.34 26.14
N VAL A 118 15.61 -27.68 25.32
CA VAL A 118 16.00 -27.27 23.97
C VAL A 118 16.39 -25.79 23.99
N GLU A 119 17.57 -25.49 23.43
CA GLU A 119 18.04 -24.11 23.24
C GLU A 119 17.49 -23.56 21.93
N HIS A 120 16.61 -22.57 22.00
CA HIS A 120 16.11 -21.82 20.85
C HIS A 120 16.79 -20.44 20.78
N VAL A 121 17.21 -20.03 19.58
CA VAL A 121 17.74 -18.68 19.34
C VAL A 121 16.57 -17.78 18.96
N VAL A 122 16.20 -16.89 19.87
CA VAL A 122 15.15 -15.88 19.66
C VAL A 122 15.80 -14.61 19.11
N SER A 123 15.24 -14.09 18.03
CA SER A 123 15.65 -12.80 17.46
C SER A 123 14.85 -11.68 18.15
N ASP A 124 15.57 -10.68 18.64
CA ASP A 124 15.06 -9.58 19.47
C ASP A 124 15.72 -8.25 19.00
N PHE A 125 15.32 -7.09 19.51
CA PHE A 125 15.86 -5.78 19.13
C PHE A 125 16.40 -5.01 20.32
N ARG A 126 17.45 -4.22 20.14
CA ARG A 126 18.03 -3.38 21.19
C ARG A 126 18.36 -1.99 20.68
N VAL A 127 18.33 -1.02 21.60
CA VAL A 127 18.81 0.33 21.33
C VAL A 127 20.33 0.35 21.37
N VAL A 128 20.95 0.86 20.31
CA VAL A 128 22.41 1.07 20.22
C VAL A 128 22.72 2.52 19.86
N ARG A 129 23.95 2.96 20.12
CA ARG A 129 24.40 4.32 19.82
C ARG A 129 25.38 4.34 18.65
N VAL A 130 25.09 5.21 17.67
CA VAL A 130 25.97 5.53 16.54
C VAL A 130 26.38 6.99 16.59
N PHE A 131 27.43 7.34 15.86
CA PHE A 131 28.00 8.68 15.84
C PHE A 131 28.19 9.13 14.39
N ASP A 132 27.88 10.39 14.11
CA ASP A 132 28.13 10.99 12.81
C ASP A 132 29.63 11.30 12.61
N ILE A 133 30.11 11.29 11.37
CA ILE A 133 31.50 11.59 11.01
C ILE A 133 31.97 12.93 11.59
N SER A 134 31.11 13.96 11.64
CA SER A 134 31.46 15.28 12.20
C SER A 134 31.77 15.22 13.71
N GLN A 135 31.31 14.18 14.40
CA GLN A 135 31.57 13.89 15.81
C GLN A 135 32.88 13.12 16.02
N THR A 136 33.63 12.84 14.95
CA THR A 136 34.88 12.08 14.99
C THR A 136 36.06 12.93 14.54
N PHE A 137 37.27 12.52 14.93
CA PHE A 137 38.54 13.02 14.40
C PHE A 137 39.44 11.83 14.06
N GLY A 138 40.29 11.97 13.05
CA GLY A 138 41.14 10.88 12.55
C GLY A 138 41.37 11.01 11.06
N GLU A 139 41.77 9.90 10.44
CA GLU A 139 42.13 9.85 9.02
C GLU A 139 40.94 10.22 8.10
N PRO A 140 41.16 11.03 7.06
CA PRO A 140 40.10 11.33 6.10
C PRO A 140 39.58 10.03 5.49
N LEU A 141 38.26 9.92 5.36
CA LEU A 141 37.69 8.77 4.69
C LEU A 141 38.08 8.79 3.21
N PRO A 142 38.23 7.62 2.56
CA PRO A 142 38.34 7.57 1.11
C PRO A 142 37.17 8.33 0.50
N GLU A 143 37.43 9.22 -0.46
CA GLU A 143 36.37 9.82 -1.25
C GLU A 143 35.67 8.70 -2.02
N ILE A 144 34.52 8.25 -1.54
CA ILE A 144 33.55 7.62 -2.42
C ILE A 144 33.09 8.75 -3.31
N ALA A 145 33.58 8.79 -4.55
CA ALA A 145 33.16 9.75 -5.54
C ALA A 145 31.68 9.50 -5.83
N ILE A 146 30.79 10.11 -5.03
CA ILE A 146 29.42 10.34 -5.45
C ILE A 146 29.57 11.35 -6.59
N PRO A 147 29.20 11.00 -7.84
CA PRO A 147 29.40 11.90 -8.95
C PRO A 147 28.50 13.12 -8.74
N ASP A 148 29.07 14.19 -8.19
CA ASP A 148 28.37 15.45 -8.00
C ASP A 148 28.00 16.02 -9.37
N LEU A 149 26.72 15.98 -9.70
CA LEU A 149 26.21 16.45 -10.99
C LEU A 149 26.07 17.98 -11.04
N THR A 150 26.36 18.72 -9.96
CA THR A 150 26.35 20.20 -9.97
C THR A 150 27.54 20.81 -10.72
N GLY A 151 28.56 20.01 -11.06
CA GLY A 151 29.82 20.48 -11.67
C GLY A 151 30.28 19.70 -12.90
N GLN A 152 29.89 20.18 -14.09
CA GLN A 152 30.38 19.83 -15.44
C GLN A 152 29.86 18.56 -16.15
N VAL A 153 29.52 18.79 -17.42
CA VAL A 153 28.91 17.99 -18.52
C VAL A 153 29.43 16.55 -18.75
N GLN A 154 30.42 16.04 -18.02
CA GLN A 154 30.99 14.70 -18.33
C GLN A 154 30.14 13.52 -17.82
N ASN A 155 29.36 13.71 -16.76
CA ASN A 155 28.61 12.63 -16.11
C ASN A 155 27.12 12.59 -16.47
N PHE A 156 26.54 13.70 -16.98
CA PHE A 156 25.13 13.73 -17.36
C PHE A 156 24.76 12.74 -18.47
N PRO A 157 25.53 12.61 -19.59
CA PRO A 157 25.20 11.64 -20.64
C PRO A 157 25.28 10.19 -20.15
N LEU A 158 26.24 9.87 -19.28
CA LEU A 158 26.37 8.56 -18.64
C LEU A 158 25.19 8.28 -17.72
N PHE A 159 24.81 9.28 -16.91
CA PHE A 159 23.67 9.16 -16.01
C PHE A 159 22.34 9.02 -16.76
N LEU A 160 22.12 9.82 -17.81
CA LEU A 160 20.95 9.69 -18.69
C LEU A 160 20.90 8.32 -19.36
N GLN A 161 22.05 7.77 -19.76
CA GLN A 161 22.12 6.42 -20.30
C GLN A 161 21.78 5.37 -19.23
N ALA A 162 22.35 5.46 -18.03
CA ALA A 162 22.03 4.56 -16.93
C ALA A 162 20.54 4.58 -16.57
N VAL A 163 19.93 5.77 -16.47
CA VAL A 163 18.48 5.94 -16.23
C VAL A 163 17.65 5.33 -17.36
N ARG A 164 18.09 5.44 -18.63
CA ARG A 164 17.40 4.81 -19.77
C ARG A 164 17.47 3.28 -19.73
N GLU A 165 18.62 2.72 -19.36
CA GLU A 165 18.81 1.27 -19.24
C GLU A 165 18.06 0.67 -18.04
N LEU A 166 17.80 1.49 -17.01
CA LEU A 166 17.00 1.13 -15.85
C LEU A 166 15.50 1.03 -16.12
N SER A 167 15.03 1.72 -17.17
CA SER A 167 13.61 1.79 -17.50
C SER A 167 13.08 0.41 -17.90
N PRO A 168 11.97 -0.08 -17.28
CA PRO A 168 11.36 -1.36 -17.66
C PRO A 168 10.68 -1.29 -19.04
N VAL A 169 10.44 -0.08 -19.55
CA VAL A 169 9.71 0.20 -20.78
C VAL A 169 10.49 1.15 -21.69
N PRO A 170 10.23 1.15 -23.01
CA PRO A 170 10.87 2.08 -23.93
C PRO A 170 10.61 3.55 -23.56
N ILE A 171 11.66 4.37 -23.62
CA ILE A 171 11.58 5.81 -23.43
C ILE A 171 11.63 6.52 -24.78
N ARG A 172 10.70 7.44 -25.00
CA ARG A 172 10.62 8.29 -26.19
C ARG A 172 10.64 9.76 -25.79
N PHE A 173 11.41 10.55 -26.51
CA PHE A 173 11.37 12.01 -26.42
C PHE A 173 10.40 12.56 -27.48
N GLY A 174 9.57 13.53 -27.12
CA GLY A 174 8.66 14.18 -28.07
C GLY A 174 7.67 15.14 -27.41
N GLU A 175 6.68 15.61 -28.17
CA GLU A 175 5.64 16.49 -27.66
C GLU A 175 4.73 15.76 -26.66
N THR A 176 4.42 16.44 -25.56
CA THR A 176 3.44 16.07 -24.54
C THR A 176 2.21 16.98 -24.68
N GLU A 177 1.02 16.49 -24.34
CA GLU A 177 -0.20 17.30 -24.34
C GLU A 177 -0.27 18.18 -23.07
N GLY A 178 -0.73 19.43 -23.22
CA GLY A 178 -0.91 20.35 -22.09
C GLY A 178 0.41 20.84 -21.45
N GLU A 179 0.42 20.96 -20.12
CA GLU A 179 1.57 21.42 -19.32
C GLU A 179 2.49 20.28 -18.85
N ALA A 180 2.15 19.02 -19.14
CA ALA A 180 2.89 17.85 -18.66
C ALA A 180 4.34 17.82 -19.19
N LYS A 181 5.30 17.49 -18.32
CA LYS A 181 6.72 17.37 -18.65
C LYS A 181 7.10 15.95 -19.12
N GLY A 182 6.30 14.96 -18.76
CA GLY A 182 6.40 13.57 -19.17
C GLY A 182 5.15 12.81 -18.75
N TYR A 183 5.00 11.57 -19.23
CA TYR A 183 3.99 10.63 -18.74
C TYR A 183 4.38 9.18 -19.05
N TYR A 184 3.98 8.27 -18.18
CA TYR A 184 3.96 6.84 -18.44
C TYR A 184 2.62 6.40 -19.06
N SER A 185 2.66 5.69 -20.19
CA SER A 185 1.46 5.11 -20.81
C SER A 185 1.30 3.63 -20.44
N ASN A 186 0.37 3.34 -19.54
CA ASN A 186 0.05 1.97 -19.13
C ASN A 186 -0.45 1.11 -20.32
N LYS A 187 -1.20 1.71 -21.26
CA LYS A 187 -1.72 1.03 -22.47
C LYS A 187 -0.64 0.66 -23.49
N LYS A 188 0.30 1.57 -23.73
CA LYS A 188 1.36 1.38 -24.73
C LYS A 188 2.64 0.80 -24.14
N LYS A 189 2.73 0.72 -22.80
CA LYS A 189 3.92 0.37 -22.03
C LYS A 189 5.14 1.15 -22.55
N GLU A 190 5.01 2.48 -22.57
CA GLU A 190 6.08 3.41 -22.99
C GLU A 190 6.11 4.64 -22.07
N ILE A 191 7.29 5.23 -21.90
CA ILE A 191 7.48 6.52 -21.22
C ILE A 191 7.72 7.59 -22.28
N VAL A 192 6.99 8.70 -22.19
CA VAL A 192 7.16 9.86 -23.08
C VAL A 192 7.64 11.05 -22.26
N VAL A 193 8.75 11.67 -22.67
CA VAL A 193 9.32 12.85 -21.99
C VAL A 193 9.44 14.01 -22.97
N LYS A 194 9.11 15.22 -22.49
CA LYS A 194 9.20 16.44 -23.27
C LYS A 194 10.63 16.77 -23.67
N GLU A 195 10.81 17.22 -24.90
CA GLU A 195 12.09 17.71 -25.43
C GLU A 195 12.47 19.08 -24.84
N ASP A 196 13.76 19.43 -24.95
CA ASP A 196 14.30 20.76 -24.62
C ASP A 196 14.16 21.22 -23.14
N MET A 197 14.03 20.30 -22.20
CA MET A 197 14.13 20.59 -20.76
C MET A 197 15.59 20.70 -20.28
N SER A 198 15.81 21.32 -19.11
CA SER A 198 17.13 21.30 -18.48
C SER A 198 17.53 19.88 -18.08
N GLU A 199 18.84 19.62 -18.02
CA GLU A 199 19.41 18.32 -17.64
C GLU A 199 18.81 17.77 -16.32
N SER A 200 18.78 18.59 -15.26
CA SER A 200 18.17 18.25 -13.97
C SER A 200 16.68 17.91 -14.08
N GLN A 201 15.93 18.67 -14.87
CA GLN A 201 14.49 18.47 -15.04
C GLN A 201 14.20 17.22 -15.86
N THR A 202 15.01 16.93 -16.89
CA THR A 202 14.88 15.71 -17.69
C THR A 202 15.08 14.47 -16.84
N ILE A 203 16.09 14.43 -15.98
CA ILE A 203 16.33 13.26 -15.10
C ILE A 203 15.23 13.16 -14.05
N LYS A 204 14.85 14.27 -13.38
CA LYS A 204 13.71 14.30 -12.46
C LYS A 204 12.49 13.64 -13.08
N THR A 205 12.10 14.09 -14.27
CA THR A 205 10.92 13.58 -14.96
C THR A 205 11.10 12.11 -15.35
N LEU A 206 12.25 11.71 -15.89
CA LEU A 206 12.50 10.31 -16.24
C LEU A 206 12.39 9.37 -15.05
N ILE A 207 13.02 9.69 -13.92
CA ILE A 207 12.96 8.83 -12.73
C ILE A 207 11.52 8.74 -12.23
N HIS A 208 10.79 9.86 -12.18
CA HIS A 208 9.38 9.90 -11.81
C HIS A 208 8.53 8.97 -12.71
N GLU A 209 8.66 9.07 -14.04
CA GLU A 209 7.92 8.20 -14.96
C GLU A 209 8.34 6.72 -14.87
N ILE A 210 9.62 6.43 -14.62
CA ILE A 210 10.11 5.06 -14.42
C ILE A 210 9.51 4.47 -13.14
N VAL A 211 9.33 5.27 -12.09
CA VAL A 211 8.65 4.82 -10.88
C VAL A 211 7.20 4.46 -11.18
N HIS A 212 6.46 5.27 -11.95
CA HIS A 212 5.12 4.87 -12.41
C HIS A 212 5.13 3.56 -13.18
N ALA A 213 6.10 3.36 -14.08
CA ALA A 213 6.22 2.11 -14.82
C ALA A 213 6.62 0.90 -13.96
N LYS A 214 7.41 1.09 -12.89
CA LYS A 214 7.86 0.00 -12.00
C LYS A 214 6.84 -0.35 -10.91
N LEU A 215 6.19 0.65 -10.31
CA LEU A 215 5.32 0.47 -9.13
C LEU A 215 3.83 0.63 -9.43
N HIS A 216 3.47 1.48 -10.40
CA HIS A 216 2.07 1.88 -10.65
C HIS A 216 1.52 1.30 -11.95
N ASP A 217 2.25 0.39 -12.58
CA ASP A 217 1.75 -0.36 -13.71
C ASP A 217 0.57 -1.24 -13.29
N ARG A 218 -0.43 -1.34 -14.16
CA ARG A 218 -1.68 -2.04 -13.84
C ARG A 218 -1.44 -3.53 -13.59
N GLU A 219 -0.57 -4.14 -14.39
CA GLU A 219 -0.26 -5.57 -14.25
C GLU A 219 0.55 -5.84 -12.98
N VAL A 220 1.38 -4.88 -12.56
CA VAL A 220 2.15 -4.96 -11.31
C VAL A 220 1.21 -4.88 -10.11
N LEU A 221 0.31 -3.90 -10.09
CA LEU A 221 -0.69 -3.73 -9.02
C LEU A 221 -1.65 -4.92 -8.93
N GLU A 222 -2.09 -5.46 -10.07
CA GLU A 222 -2.92 -6.68 -10.11
C GLU A 222 -2.16 -7.92 -9.58
N GLN A 223 -0.86 -8.03 -9.81
CA GLN A 223 -0.03 -9.15 -9.32
C GLN A 223 0.27 -9.06 -7.82
N THR A 224 0.50 -7.84 -7.31
CA THR A 224 0.76 -7.62 -5.88
C THR A 224 -0.53 -7.59 -5.05
N GLY A 225 -1.68 -7.41 -5.70
CA GLY A 225 -2.97 -7.24 -5.02
C GLY A 225 -3.07 -5.90 -4.30
N GLU A 226 -2.25 -4.93 -4.67
CA GLU A 226 -2.23 -3.59 -4.08
C GLU A 226 -3.15 -2.65 -4.87
N GLU A 227 -4.07 -1.98 -4.17
CA GLU A 227 -4.83 -0.85 -4.72
C GLU A 227 -4.26 0.47 -4.15
N LYS A 228 -3.87 1.39 -5.03
CA LYS A 228 -3.34 2.70 -4.66
C LYS A 228 -4.09 3.81 -5.40
N ASP A 229 -4.53 4.82 -4.66
CA ASP A 229 -5.13 6.03 -5.23
C ASP A 229 -4.08 6.86 -5.99
N GLN A 230 -4.53 7.74 -6.89
CA GLN A 230 -3.63 8.53 -7.73
C GLN A 230 -2.72 9.44 -6.91
N ARG A 231 -3.22 10.03 -5.82
CA ARG A 231 -2.42 10.93 -4.99
C ARG A 231 -1.29 10.17 -4.32
N THR A 232 -1.53 8.99 -3.76
CA THR A 232 -0.47 8.13 -3.21
C THR A 232 0.60 7.80 -4.26
N LYS A 233 0.18 7.43 -5.48
CA LYS A 233 1.11 7.15 -6.60
C LYS A 233 2.00 8.35 -6.94
N GLU A 234 1.42 9.55 -7.05
CA GLU A 234 2.19 10.78 -7.35
C GLU A 234 3.18 11.13 -6.23
N ILE A 235 2.78 10.96 -4.96
CA ILE A 235 3.67 11.24 -3.82
C ILE A 235 4.81 10.23 -3.76
N GLU A 236 4.55 8.94 -3.99
CA GLU A 236 5.60 7.92 -4.10
C GLU A 236 6.59 8.28 -5.22
N ALA A 237 6.08 8.55 -6.42
CA ALA A 237 6.89 8.86 -7.59
C ALA A 237 7.73 10.13 -7.39
N GLU A 238 7.15 11.21 -6.86
CA GLU A 238 7.87 12.45 -6.61
C GLU A 238 8.90 12.32 -5.48
N SER A 239 8.57 11.59 -4.41
CA SER A 239 9.47 11.39 -3.26
C SER A 239 10.66 10.50 -3.61
N ILE A 240 10.45 9.44 -4.39
CA ILE A 240 11.53 8.58 -4.89
C ILE A 240 12.40 9.39 -5.85
N ALA A 241 11.82 10.09 -6.82
CA ALA A 241 12.57 10.92 -7.75
C ALA A 241 13.41 11.99 -7.04
N TYR A 242 12.84 12.69 -6.05
CA TYR A 242 13.56 13.66 -5.24
C TYR A 242 14.74 13.03 -4.50
N THR A 243 14.53 11.88 -3.86
CA THR A 243 15.57 11.21 -3.06
C THR A 243 16.74 10.76 -3.92
N VAL A 244 16.44 10.14 -5.07
CA VAL A 244 17.47 9.68 -6.02
C VAL A 244 18.22 10.90 -6.59
N CYS A 245 17.51 11.94 -7.02
CA CYS A 245 18.13 13.16 -7.53
C CYS A 245 19.04 13.82 -6.49
N GLN A 246 18.59 13.90 -5.23
CA GLN A 246 19.37 14.47 -4.13
C GLN A 246 20.63 13.64 -3.83
N TYR A 247 20.56 12.31 -3.92
CA TYR A 247 21.73 11.45 -3.73
C TYR A 247 22.86 11.78 -4.73
N PHE A 248 22.51 11.95 -6.00
CA PHE A 248 23.46 12.29 -7.07
C PHE A 248 23.79 13.80 -7.16
N GLY A 249 23.36 14.59 -6.16
CA GLY A 249 23.65 16.02 -6.09
C GLY A 249 22.94 16.86 -7.16
N LEU A 250 21.81 16.42 -7.71
CA LEU A 250 21.03 17.26 -8.63
C LEU A 250 20.32 18.39 -7.88
N ASP A 251 20.17 19.54 -8.53
CA ASP A 251 19.39 20.65 -7.98
C ASP A 251 17.93 20.22 -7.79
N THR A 252 17.50 20.21 -6.53
CA THR A 252 16.17 19.81 -6.08
C THR A 252 15.36 20.99 -5.55
N SER A 253 15.83 22.24 -5.75
CA SER A 253 15.19 23.45 -5.22
C SER A 253 13.78 23.71 -5.78
N ASP A 254 13.45 23.16 -6.94
CA ASP A 254 12.12 23.26 -7.58
C ASP A 254 11.10 22.22 -7.04
N TYR A 255 11.49 21.29 -6.17
CA TYR A 255 10.55 20.36 -5.54
C TYR A 255 9.81 21.01 -4.38
N SER A 256 8.50 20.79 -4.31
CA SER A 256 7.69 21.23 -3.18
C SER A 256 6.62 20.18 -2.88
N PHE A 257 6.45 19.83 -1.61
CA PHE A 257 5.46 18.86 -1.15
C PHE A 257 4.31 19.49 -0.33
N PRO A 258 3.67 20.59 -0.79
CA PRO A 258 2.68 21.32 0.03
C PRO A 258 1.40 20.52 0.30
N TYR A 259 1.10 19.50 -0.53
CA TYR A 259 -0.10 18.68 -0.42
C TYR A 259 0.03 17.50 0.57
N ILE A 260 1.21 17.25 1.16
CA ILE A 260 1.41 16.11 2.07
C ILE A 260 0.70 16.31 3.41
N ALA A 261 0.67 17.54 3.95
CA ALA A 261 0.11 17.82 5.26
C ALA A 261 -1.38 17.47 5.39
N GLY A 262 -2.17 17.61 4.32
CA GLY A 262 -3.58 17.20 4.30
C GLY A 262 -3.83 15.81 3.69
N TRP A 263 -2.78 15.12 3.23
CA TRP A 263 -2.88 13.74 2.74
C TRP A 263 -2.70 12.76 3.89
N SER A 264 -1.71 13.02 4.75
CA SER A 264 -1.38 12.17 5.89
C SER A 264 -2.41 12.17 7.02
N ASP A 265 -3.25 13.20 7.12
CA ASP A 265 -4.21 13.36 8.21
C ASP A 265 -5.30 12.27 8.23
N ASN A 266 -5.55 11.62 7.09
CA ASN A 266 -6.54 10.55 6.94
C ASN A 266 -5.92 9.14 6.94
N LEU A 267 -4.60 9.02 7.01
CA LEU A 267 -3.89 7.75 6.95
C LEU A 267 -3.51 7.27 8.36
N LYS A 268 -3.70 5.98 8.61
CA LYS A 268 -3.28 5.33 9.86
C LYS A 268 -1.76 5.25 9.92
N MET A 269 -1.22 5.12 11.14
CA MET A 269 0.24 5.09 11.38
C MET A 269 0.95 3.98 10.60
N TRP A 270 0.34 2.79 10.48
CA TRP A 270 0.92 1.68 9.74
C TRP A 270 0.91 1.95 8.22
N GLU A 271 -0.13 2.59 7.68
CA GLU A 271 -0.20 2.98 6.27
C GLU A 271 0.92 3.98 5.94
N LEU A 272 1.12 4.97 6.81
CA LEU A 272 2.22 5.92 6.71
C LEU A 272 3.58 5.22 6.79
N ARG A 273 3.76 4.25 7.71
CA ARG A 273 5.00 3.47 7.84
C ARG A 273 5.27 2.63 6.59
N THR A 274 4.27 1.93 6.08
CA THR A 274 4.35 1.08 4.87
C THR A 274 4.68 1.92 3.65
N PHE A 275 3.97 3.03 3.47
CA PHE A 275 4.22 4.00 2.40
C PHE A 275 5.67 4.52 2.43
N MET A 276 6.15 4.93 3.61
CA MET A 276 7.51 5.44 3.74
C MET A 276 8.58 4.36 3.59
N ASP A 277 8.30 3.14 4.03
CA ASP A 277 9.21 2.02 3.83
C ASP A 277 9.31 1.63 2.35
N ALA A 278 8.19 1.70 1.61
CA ALA A 278 8.16 1.50 0.16
C ALA A 278 9.00 2.55 -0.56
N ILE A 279 8.81 3.85 -0.27
CA ILE A 279 9.64 4.94 -0.83
C ILE A 279 11.12 4.70 -0.55
N ARG A 280 11.48 4.40 0.70
CA ARG A 280 12.87 4.15 1.10
C ARG A 280 13.47 2.97 0.34
N ARG A 281 12.77 1.83 0.32
CA ARG A 281 13.23 0.60 -0.33
C ARG A 281 13.45 0.84 -1.82
N THR A 282 12.44 1.39 -2.50
CA THR A 282 12.52 1.65 -3.94
C THR A 282 13.57 2.71 -4.27
N ALA A 283 13.65 3.81 -3.53
CA ALA A 283 14.72 4.81 -3.76
C ALA A 283 16.11 4.19 -3.57
N GLY A 284 16.30 3.35 -2.54
CA GLY A 284 17.56 2.65 -2.31
C GLY A 284 17.92 1.65 -3.41
N GLU A 285 16.95 0.91 -3.94
CA GLU A 285 17.11 0.04 -5.10
C GLU A 285 17.51 0.84 -6.34
N PHE A 286 16.82 1.95 -6.63
CA PHE A 286 17.17 2.85 -7.74
C PHE A 286 18.59 3.41 -7.62
N ILE A 287 18.97 3.90 -6.44
CA ILE A 287 20.32 4.43 -6.19
C ILE A 287 21.35 3.35 -6.49
N LYS A 288 21.19 2.16 -5.93
CA LYS A 288 22.13 1.05 -6.11
C LYS A 288 22.21 0.60 -7.57
N GLU A 289 21.07 0.41 -8.24
CA GLU A 289 21.02 0.01 -9.65
C GLU A 289 21.68 1.08 -10.54
N LEU A 290 21.47 2.37 -10.26
CA LEU A 290 22.11 3.46 -10.99
C LEU A 290 23.61 3.53 -10.73
N GLU A 291 24.08 3.38 -9.49
CA GLU A 291 25.51 3.34 -9.17
C GLU A 291 26.22 2.19 -9.90
N GLU A 292 25.62 1.00 -9.87
CA GLU A 292 26.13 -0.17 -10.58
C GLU A 292 26.19 0.08 -12.09
N LYS A 293 25.10 0.60 -12.69
CA LYS A 293 25.05 0.92 -14.13
C LYS A 293 26.02 2.01 -14.53
N MET A 294 26.16 3.07 -13.74
CA MET A 294 27.12 4.13 -14.01
C MET A 294 28.55 3.60 -13.97
N LYS A 295 28.88 2.77 -12.96
CA LYS A 295 30.20 2.15 -12.85
C LYS A 295 30.48 1.19 -14.00
N GLU A 296 29.50 0.40 -14.42
CA GLU A 296 29.58 -0.45 -15.61
C GLU A 296 29.87 0.39 -16.86
N LEU A 297 29.11 1.47 -17.09
CA LEU A 297 29.27 2.36 -18.25
C LEU A 297 30.61 3.14 -18.22
N GLU A 298 31.08 3.54 -17.05
CA GLU A 298 32.39 4.14 -16.85
C GLU A 298 33.52 3.14 -17.11
N THR A 299 33.38 1.89 -16.66
CA THR A 299 34.34 0.82 -16.91
C THR A 299 34.36 0.46 -18.39
N ASP A 300 33.21 0.30 -19.03
CA ASP A 300 33.09 0.06 -20.49
C ASP A 300 33.70 1.20 -21.30
N ARG A 301 33.53 2.45 -20.85
CA ARG A 301 34.15 3.63 -21.47
C ARG A 301 35.65 3.64 -21.25
N GLY A 302 36.12 3.35 -20.03
CA GLY A 302 37.52 3.22 -19.67
C GLY A 302 38.22 2.04 -20.36
N GLU A 303 37.50 0.95 -20.62
CA GLU A 303 37.96 -0.19 -21.41
C GLU A 303 37.96 0.13 -22.90
N ARG A 304 36.98 0.87 -23.43
CA ARG A 304 37.02 1.33 -24.85
C ARG A 304 38.14 2.35 -25.09
N ASP A 305 38.40 3.22 -24.11
CA ASP A 305 39.49 4.20 -24.14
C ASP A 305 40.85 3.54 -23.81
N GLY A 306 40.86 2.49 -22.97
CA GLY A 306 42.03 1.67 -22.59
C GLY A 306 42.39 0.57 -23.60
N ILE A 307 41.45 0.08 -24.42
CA ILE A 307 41.76 -0.77 -25.58
C ILE A 307 42.57 0.01 -26.63
N GLN A 308 42.59 1.36 -26.56
CA GLN A 308 43.53 2.18 -27.31
C GLN A 308 44.89 2.37 -26.60
N ASN A 309 45.00 2.11 -25.28
CA ASN A 309 46.22 2.26 -24.48
C ASN A 309 46.41 1.08 -23.49
N GLU A 310 47.30 0.14 -23.87
CA GLU A 310 48.06 -0.82 -23.04
C GLU A 310 47.57 -2.27 -22.88
N LYS A 311 48.48 -3.20 -23.23
CA LYS A 311 48.49 -4.63 -22.91
C LYS A 311 49.27 -4.81 -21.60
N GLU A 312 48.74 -5.52 -20.61
CA GLU A 312 49.52 -5.97 -19.44
C GLU A 312 50.72 -6.84 -19.86
N ILE A 313 51.93 -6.50 -19.40
CA ILE A 313 53.18 -7.25 -19.67
C ILE A 313 53.57 -8.03 -18.41
N LYS A 314 53.55 -9.37 -18.47
CA LYS A 314 54.15 -10.24 -17.44
C LYS A 314 55.67 -10.28 -17.60
N ILE A 315 56.42 -10.15 -16.50
CA ILE A 315 57.88 -10.14 -16.52
C ILE A 315 58.43 -11.57 -16.50
N GLY A 316 59.17 -11.93 -17.56
CA GLY A 316 59.96 -13.15 -17.67
C GLY A 316 61.38 -12.90 -18.17
N MET A 317 62.21 -13.94 -18.24
CA MET A 317 63.60 -13.83 -18.72
C MET A 317 63.74 -13.38 -20.18
N ASP A 318 62.67 -13.39 -20.96
CA ASP A 318 62.63 -12.90 -22.34
C ASP A 318 62.15 -11.44 -22.45
N THR A 319 61.91 -10.76 -21.33
CA THR A 319 61.51 -9.35 -21.28
C THR A 319 62.67 -8.45 -21.69
N LYS A 320 62.49 -7.68 -22.77
CA LYS A 320 63.56 -6.85 -23.38
C LYS A 320 63.36 -5.35 -23.28
N ALA A 321 62.15 -4.91 -22.99
CA ALA A 321 61.80 -3.50 -22.92
C ALA A 321 60.46 -3.36 -22.18
N VAL A 322 60.54 -3.02 -20.90
CA VAL A 322 59.37 -2.74 -20.06
C VAL A 322 59.65 -1.50 -19.23
N GLU A 323 58.64 -0.68 -18.99
CA GLU A 323 58.73 0.42 -18.03
C GLU A 323 58.46 -0.12 -16.62
N LEU A 324 59.25 0.32 -15.64
CA LEU A 324 59.10 -0.07 -14.25
C LEU A 324 58.52 1.10 -13.46
N GLU A 325 57.63 0.79 -12.51
CA GLU A 325 56.97 1.79 -11.70
C GLU A 325 58.03 2.64 -10.96
N GLN A 326 57.94 3.97 -11.11
CA GLN A 326 58.87 4.96 -10.54
C GLN A 326 60.31 4.94 -11.09
N HIS A 327 60.60 4.18 -12.15
CA HIS A 327 61.90 4.18 -12.84
C HIS A 327 61.74 4.52 -14.32
N GLU A 328 62.17 5.73 -14.69
CA GLU A 328 62.10 6.19 -16.09
C GLU A 328 62.95 5.33 -17.03
N GLY A 329 62.43 5.11 -18.23
CA GLY A 329 63.11 4.38 -19.29
C GLY A 329 62.72 2.90 -19.37
N LEU A 330 63.28 2.22 -20.37
CA LEU A 330 62.97 0.82 -20.66
C LEU A 330 64.02 -0.10 -20.04
N TRP A 331 63.53 -1.18 -19.43
CA TRP A 331 64.34 -2.14 -18.70
C TRP A 331 64.20 -3.53 -19.31
N HIS A 332 65.23 -4.35 -19.14
CA HIS A 332 65.24 -5.74 -19.54
C HIS A 332 65.68 -6.65 -18.40
N THR A 333 65.21 -7.89 -18.40
CA THR A 333 65.64 -8.88 -17.42
C THR A 333 67.09 -9.29 -17.71
N VAL A 334 67.90 -9.37 -16.65
CA VAL A 334 69.30 -9.83 -16.72
C VAL A 334 69.54 -11.11 -15.92
N GLU A 335 68.84 -11.27 -14.80
CA GLU A 335 69.01 -12.43 -13.93
C GLU A 335 67.69 -12.81 -13.27
N GLU A 336 67.51 -14.09 -12.96
CA GLU A 336 66.33 -14.64 -12.29
C GLU A 336 66.76 -15.43 -11.06
N VAL A 337 66.08 -15.19 -9.94
CA VAL A 337 66.24 -15.96 -8.71
C VAL A 337 64.91 -16.53 -8.27
N LYS A 338 64.90 -17.83 -7.92
CA LYS A 338 63.72 -18.54 -7.46
C LYS A 338 63.85 -18.92 -6.00
N ILE A 339 62.94 -18.43 -5.16
CA ILE A 339 62.92 -18.67 -3.71
C ILE A 339 61.50 -19.05 -3.31
N GLU A 340 61.34 -20.13 -2.53
CA GLU A 340 60.05 -20.61 -2.02
C GLU A 340 58.94 -20.79 -3.08
N LYS A 341 59.34 -21.16 -4.30
CA LYS A 341 58.51 -21.34 -5.51
C LYS A 341 58.07 -20.04 -6.21
N GLU A 342 58.45 -18.87 -5.72
CA GLU A 342 58.26 -17.58 -6.39
C GLU A 342 59.50 -17.15 -7.19
N HIS A 343 59.28 -16.37 -8.24
CA HIS A 343 60.29 -15.94 -9.20
C HIS A 343 60.51 -14.43 -9.07
N PHE A 344 61.78 -14.03 -8.98
CA PHE A 344 62.20 -12.63 -8.90
C PHE A 344 63.24 -12.37 -9.99
N TYR A 345 63.17 -11.19 -10.61
CA TYR A 345 63.98 -10.82 -11.75
C TYR A 345 64.76 -9.54 -11.47
N LEU A 346 66.06 -9.57 -11.75
CA LEU A 346 66.91 -8.40 -11.74
C LEU A 346 66.80 -7.71 -13.10
N MET A 347 66.58 -6.40 -13.09
CA MET A 347 66.29 -5.56 -14.25
C MET A 347 67.45 -4.59 -14.47
N GLU A 348 67.94 -4.49 -15.71
CA GLU A 348 68.96 -3.52 -16.13
C GLU A 348 68.36 -2.54 -17.15
N HIS A 349 68.78 -1.27 -17.07
CA HIS A 349 68.26 -0.21 -17.93
C HIS A 349 68.83 -0.33 -19.35
N ASN A 350 67.97 -0.35 -20.38
CA ASN A 350 68.36 -0.58 -21.78
C ASN A 350 69.36 0.45 -22.32
N GLU A 351 69.18 1.74 -22.02
CA GLU A 351 70.02 2.82 -22.54
C GLU A 351 71.33 3.03 -21.76
N TYR A 352 71.27 3.01 -20.42
CA TYR A 352 72.41 3.36 -19.56
C TYR A 352 73.17 2.15 -19.00
N GLY A 353 72.62 0.93 -19.13
CA GLY A 353 73.22 -0.33 -18.67
C GLY A 353 73.73 -0.25 -17.23
N ALA A 354 74.91 -0.82 -16.99
CA ALA A 354 75.62 -0.79 -15.70
C ALA A 354 76.00 0.61 -15.16
N SER A 355 75.62 1.71 -15.84
CA SER A 355 75.76 3.07 -15.31
C SER A 355 74.63 3.46 -14.34
N VAL A 356 73.56 2.65 -14.29
CA VAL A 356 72.44 2.77 -13.36
C VAL A 356 72.34 1.47 -12.56
N ALA A 357 72.06 1.57 -11.26
CA ALA A 357 71.96 0.41 -10.40
C ALA A 357 70.76 -0.48 -10.82
N PRO A 358 70.94 -1.81 -10.95
CA PRO A 358 69.86 -2.73 -11.24
C PRO A 358 68.73 -2.70 -10.21
N VAL A 359 67.52 -3.06 -10.65
CA VAL A 359 66.29 -3.09 -9.83
C VAL A 359 65.76 -4.52 -9.77
N LEU A 360 65.35 -4.99 -8.60
CA LEU A 360 64.78 -6.33 -8.41
C LEU A 360 63.25 -6.25 -8.40
N VAL A 361 62.60 -7.04 -9.24
CA VAL A 361 61.12 -7.11 -9.35
C VAL A 361 60.61 -8.54 -9.18
N ASN A 362 59.32 -8.71 -8.87
CA ASN A 362 58.65 -10.02 -8.96
C ASN A 362 58.08 -10.27 -10.37
N GLY A 363 57.50 -11.44 -10.62
CA GLY A 363 56.94 -11.82 -11.93
C GLY A 363 55.75 -10.96 -12.43
N ASP A 364 55.16 -10.17 -11.54
CA ASP A 364 54.07 -9.24 -11.85
C ASP A 364 54.58 -7.81 -12.08
N GLY A 365 55.91 -7.58 -12.04
CA GLY A 365 56.54 -6.29 -12.29
C GLY A 365 56.68 -5.38 -11.07
N LYS A 366 56.28 -5.83 -9.88
CA LYS A 366 56.42 -5.04 -8.64
C LYS A 366 57.87 -4.98 -8.19
N VAL A 367 58.39 -3.78 -7.92
CA VAL A 367 59.73 -3.56 -7.37
C VAL A 367 59.80 -4.07 -5.93
N ILE A 368 60.76 -4.95 -5.69
CA ILE A 368 61.07 -5.58 -4.39
C ILE A 368 62.29 -4.92 -3.74
N ALA A 369 63.28 -4.53 -4.55
CA ALA A 369 64.44 -3.78 -4.09
C ALA A 369 65.02 -2.93 -5.22
N GLN A 370 65.64 -1.81 -4.86
CA GLN A 370 66.27 -0.84 -5.76
C GLN A 370 67.71 -0.55 -5.32
N ASP A 371 68.46 0.18 -6.14
CA ASP A 371 69.84 0.62 -5.86
C ASP A 371 70.83 -0.53 -5.61
N LEU A 372 70.65 -1.66 -6.31
CA LEU A 372 71.46 -2.87 -6.14
C LEU A 372 72.80 -2.77 -6.91
N GLU A 373 73.70 -1.90 -6.47
CA GLU A 373 75.01 -1.65 -7.12
C GLU A 373 75.86 -2.92 -7.31
N ASN A 374 75.67 -3.96 -6.48
CA ASN A 374 76.38 -5.23 -6.55
C ASN A 374 75.50 -6.42 -7.01
N GLY A 375 74.32 -6.15 -7.58
CA GLY A 375 73.39 -7.19 -8.07
C GLY A 375 72.68 -7.97 -6.95
N LEU A 376 72.46 -9.27 -7.16
CA LEU A 376 71.80 -10.17 -6.19
C LEU A 376 72.72 -10.52 -5.01
N ASP A 377 72.99 -9.54 -4.16
CA ASP A 377 73.84 -9.67 -2.98
C ASP A 377 73.04 -10.00 -1.70
N GLN A 378 73.71 -9.93 -0.53
CA GLN A 378 73.07 -10.25 0.74
C GLN A 378 71.91 -9.30 1.09
N GLU A 379 71.93 -8.05 0.61
CA GLU A 379 70.87 -7.07 0.83
C GLU A 379 69.65 -7.40 -0.05
N ALA A 380 69.86 -7.71 -1.33
CA ALA A 380 68.79 -8.19 -2.20
C ALA A 380 68.10 -9.44 -1.64
N MET A 381 68.90 -10.41 -1.15
CA MET A 381 68.36 -11.64 -0.55
C MET A 381 67.66 -11.41 0.79
N LYS A 382 68.00 -10.33 1.51
CA LYS A 382 67.30 -9.92 2.73
C LYS A 382 65.94 -9.32 2.39
N ALA A 383 65.86 -8.44 1.39
CA ALA A 383 64.61 -7.85 0.93
C ALA A 383 63.60 -8.92 0.44
N ILE A 384 64.07 -9.94 -0.29
CA ILE A 384 63.19 -11.06 -0.69
C ILE A 384 62.66 -11.83 0.52
N ARG A 385 63.47 -12.06 1.57
CA ARG A 385 63.03 -12.78 2.78
C ARG A 385 62.03 -11.98 3.60
N GLU A 386 62.25 -10.67 3.76
CA GLU A 386 61.31 -9.78 4.45
C GLU A 386 59.94 -9.78 3.74
N TYR A 387 59.96 -9.67 2.41
CA TYR A 387 58.75 -9.77 1.58
C TYR A 387 57.98 -11.09 1.76
N LEU A 388 58.68 -12.22 1.92
CA LEU A 388 58.04 -13.53 2.13
C LEU A 388 57.55 -13.73 3.58
N GLU A 389 58.24 -13.19 4.59
CA GLU A 389 57.84 -13.29 6.00
C GLU A 389 56.57 -12.49 6.32
N GLU A 390 56.42 -11.29 5.75
CA GLU A 390 55.17 -10.51 5.85
C GLU A 390 53.98 -11.29 5.29
N LYS A 391 54.19 -11.97 4.15
CA LYS A 391 53.16 -12.78 3.49
C LYS A 391 52.74 -14.03 4.31
N GLU A 392 53.57 -14.52 5.22
CA GLU A 392 53.28 -15.66 6.13
C GLU A 392 52.64 -15.23 7.47
N THR A 393 52.92 -14.01 7.95
CA THR A 393 52.41 -13.52 9.25
C THR A 393 50.91 -13.21 9.21
N ASP A 394 50.41 -12.76 8.05
CA ASP A 394 48.98 -12.53 7.81
C ASP A 394 48.12 -13.80 7.88
N LYS A 395 48.72 -15.00 7.81
CA LYS A 395 48.00 -16.29 7.86
C LYS A 395 47.88 -16.92 9.25
N LYS A 396 48.50 -16.36 10.30
CA LYS A 396 48.56 -17.00 11.65
C LYS A 396 47.77 -16.27 12.75
N GLN A 397 47.18 -15.10 12.50
CA GLN A 397 46.41 -14.34 13.50
C GLN A 397 44.91 -14.72 13.60
N GLU A 398 44.43 -15.68 12.81
CA GLU A 398 43.00 -15.99 12.71
C GLU A 398 42.51 -17.14 13.64
N LYS A 399 43.27 -17.54 14.67
CA LYS A 399 42.97 -18.82 15.39
C LYS A 399 43.14 -18.88 16.92
N VAL A 400 43.08 -17.77 17.66
CA VAL A 400 43.12 -17.78 19.13
C VAL A 400 42.23 -16.69 19.71
N GLU A 401 40.96 -16.99 20.05
CA GLU A 401 40.18 -16.30 21.11
C GLU A 401 38.77 -16.93 21.27
N ILE A 402 38.70 -18.19 21.75
CA ILE A 402 37.48 -18.74 22.37
C ILE A 402 37.90 -19.63 23.54
N SER A 403 38.00 -19.06 24.75
CA SER A 403 37.64 -19.73 26.01
C SER A 403 37.98 -18.85 27.22
N ASN A 404 36.96 -18.50 28.01
CA ASN A 404 36.89 -18.68 29.47
C ASN A 404 35.92 -17.67 30.11
N ALA A 405 34.78 -18.15 30.59
CA ALA A 405 34.15 -17.67 31.83
C ALA A 405 33.10 -18.69 32.29
N SER A 406 33.28 -19.24 33.50
CA SER A 406 32.20 -19.88 34.25
C SER A 406 32.34 -19.60 35.75
N LEU A 407 31.16 -19.59 36.41
CA LEU A 407 30.86 -19.90 37.81
C LEU A 407 31.19 -18.85 38.90
N PHE A 408 30.14 -18.21 39.44
CA PHE A 408 29.93 -17.99 40.90
C PHE A 408 28.42 -17.81 41.23
N ASP A 409 28.00 -18.38 42.36
CA ASP A 409 26.66 -18.33 43.01
C ASP A 409 26.12 -16.90 43.24
N GLU A 410 24.84 -16.66 42.96
CA GLU A 410 24.13 -15.43 43.33
C GLU A 410 23.40 -15.57 44.68
N ALA A 411 23.62 -14.60 45.57
CA ALA A 411 22.83 -14.41 46.78
C ALA A 411 21.49 -13.73 46.41
N GLU A 412 20.37 -14.19 46.98
CA GLU A 412 19.04 -13.55 46.80
C GLU A 412 19.11 -12.08 47.29
N ARG A 413 19.02 -11.12 46.36
CA ARG A 413 19.07 -9.66 46.64
C ARG A 413 17.70 -9.01 46.82
N GLU A 414 16.63 -9.78 46.69
CA GLU A 414 15.24 -9.32 46.79
C GLU A 414 14.34 -10.41 47.35
N ALA A 415 13.17 -10.02 47.87
CA ALA A 415 12.13 -10.94 48.27
C ALA A 415 10.74 -10.30 48.18
N ALA A 416 9.75 -11.14 47.85
CA ALA A 416 8.35 -10.78 47.87
C ALA A 416 7.56 -11.73 48.80
N TYR A 417 6.54 -11.18 49.47
CA TYR A 417 5.71 -11.89 50.43
C TYR A 417 4.24 -11.51 50.27
N GLN A 418 3.34 -12.47 50.46
CA GLN A 418 1.91 -12.25 50.64
C GLN A 418 1.54 -12.42 52.12
N ILE A 419 0.90 -11.41 52.70
CA ILE A 419 0.45 -11.41 54.10
C ILE A 419 -0.89 -12.16 54.17
N GLU A 420 -0.93 -13.36 54.77
CA GLU A 420 -2.12 -14.23 54.70
C GLU A 420 -3.37 -13.62 55.38
N ALA A 421 -3.18 -12.82 56.43
CA ALA A 421 -4.27 -12.24 57.20
C ALA A 421 -5.03 -11.14 56.45
N THR A 422 -4.34 -10.38 55.61
CA THR A 422 -4.89 -9.19 54.91
C THR A 422 -4.93 -9.37 53.40
N GLY A 423 -4.19 -10.32 52.83
CA GLY A 423 -4.01 -10.49 51.38
C GLY A 423 -3.10 -9.43 50.73
N GLN A 424 -2.50 -8.54 51.52
CA GLN A 424 -1.55 -7.52 51.04
C GLN A 424 -0.23 -8.16 50.60
N PHE A 425 0.52 -7.44 49.76
CA PHE A 425 1.82 -7.86 49.29
C PHE A 425 2.91 -6.97 49.86
N PHE A 426 4.09 -7.54 50.08
CA PHE A 426 5.27 -6.85 50.58
C PHE A 426 6.47 -7.23 49.71
N PHE A 427 7.12 -6.24 49.14
CA PHE A 427 8.33 -6.38 48.34
C PHE A 427 9.49 -5.66 49.03
N ILE A 428 10.68 -6.26 48.99
CA ILE A 428 11.91 -5.67 49.52
C ILE A 428 13.10 -6.04 48.64
N GLN A 429 13.97 -5.07 48.35
CA GLN A 429 15.17 -5.24 47.54
C GLN A 429 16.38 -4.53 48.15
N GLU A 430 17.57 -5.10 47.97
CA GLU A 430 18.85 -4.52 48.39
C GLU A 430 19.26 -3.36 47.45
N THR A 431 19.69 -2.24 48.03
CA THR A 431 20.14 -1.04 47.31
C THR A 431 21.51 -0.56 47.81
N GLU A 432 22.09 0.48 47.18
CA GLU A 432 23.37 1.08 47.62
C GLU A 432 23.28 1.80 48.97
N GLU A 433 22.07 2.08 49.48
CA GLU A 433 21.83 2.78 50.75
C GLU A 433 21.08 1.93 51.79
N GLY A 434 20.81 0.63 51.53
CA GLY A 434 20.14 -0.27 52.48
C GLY A 434 19.13 -1.15 51.78
N TYR A 435 17.88 -1.14 52.23
CA TYR A 435 16.78 -1.90 51.61
C TYR A 435 15.64 -0.99 51.20
N ASP A 436 15.23 -1.05 49.93
CA ASP A 436 14.03 -0.39 49.44
C ASP A 436 12.84 -1.36 49.59
N TYR A 437 11.74 -0.87 50.13
CA TYR A 437 10.57 -1.70 50.43
C TYR A 437 9.28 -1.06 49.98
N THR A 438 8.28 -1.90 49.68
CA THR A 438 6.96 -1.44 49.27
C THR A 438 5.89 -2.41 49.74
N PHE A 439 4.83 -1.87 50.34
CA PHE A 439 3.60 -2.58 50.67
C PHE A 439 2.53 -2.26 49.64
N TYR A 440 1.87 -3.29 49.13
CA TYR A 440 0.77 -3.17 48.17
C TYR A 440 -0.52 -3.72 48.77
N ASN A 441 -1.65 -3.15 48.36
CA ASN A 441 -2.96 -3.73 48.63
C ASN A 441 -3.25 -4.96 47.74
N GLN A 442 -4.45 -5.54 47.86
CA GLN A 442 -4.86 -6.71 47.06
C GLN A 442 -4.99 -6.39 45.57
N GLU A 443 -5.12 -5.11 45.23
CA GLU A 443 -5.18 -4.58 43.87
C GLU A 443 -3.82 -4.07 43.35
N PHE A 444 -2.72 -4.40 44.04
CA PHE A 444 -1.34 -4.02 43.70
C PHE A 444 -1.06 -2.51 43.71
N GLN A 445 -1.91 -1.72 44.38
CA GLN A 445 -1.65 -0.30 44.60
C GLN A 445 -0.77 -0.11 45.82
N GLU A 446 0.23 0.76 45.70
CA GLU A 446 1.13 1.12 46.79
C GLU A 446 0.35 1.71 47.98
N LEU A 447 0.57 1.13 49.15
CA LEU A 447 0.04 1.58 50.44
C LEU A 447 1.08 2.38 51.21
N ASP A 448 2.31 1.87 51.23
CA ASP A 448 3.46 2.48 51.89
C ASP A 448 4.75 1.99 51.22
N GLY A 449 5.75 2.86 51.14
CA GLY A 449 7.02 2.57 50.49
C GLY A 449 8.12 3.46 51.01
N GLY A 450 9.35 2.94 51.06
CA GLY A 450 10.47 3.70 51.60
C GLY A 450 11.79 2.95 51.64
N VAL A 451 12.81 3.65 52.13
CA VAL A 451 14.17 3.11 52.26
C VAL A 451 14.47 2.83 53.72
N TYR A 452 14.81 1.59 54.02
CA TYR A 452 15.36 1.14 55.28
C TYR A 452 16.89 1.23 55.23
N ASP A 453 17.41 2.39 55.62
CA ASP A 453 18.84 2.78 55.56
C ASP A 453 19.69 2.05 56.62
N THR A 454 19.95 0.76 56.39
CA THR A 454 20.87 -0.05 57.19
C THR A 454 21.37 -1.29 56.46
N PHE A 455 22.68 -1.52 56.54
CA PHE A 455 23.34 -2.75 56.09
C PHE A 455 23.72 -3.69 57.23
N ASP A 456 23.37 -3.34 58.47
CA ASP A 456 23.77 -4.08 59.67
C ASP A 456 22.95 -5.37 59.86
N VAL A 457 21.94 -5.58 59.02
CA VAL A 457 21.00 -6.71 59.08
C VAL A 457 20.88 -7.37 57.73
N THR A 458 20.53 -8.65 57.70
CA THR A 458 20.25 -9.38 56.47
C THR A 458 18.89 -8.97 55.87
N LEU A 459 18.68 -9.22 54.57
CA LEU A 459 17.40 -8.95 53.88
C LEU A 459 16.19 -9.59 54.61
N GLN A 460 16.36 -10.80 55.15
CA GLN A 460 15.32 -11.47 55.92
C GLN A 460 15.04 -10.80 57.29
N GLU A 461 16.06 -10.24 57.93
CA GLU A 461 15.93 -9.49 59.19
C GLU A 461 15.31 -8.11 58.97
N ALA A 462 15.66 -7.44 57.87
CA ALA A 462 15.01 -6.21 57.42
C ALA A 462 13.53 -6.45 57.13
N ALA A 463 13.20 -7.46 56.31
CA ALA A 463 11.84 -7.88 56.01
C ALA A 463 11.01 -8.16 57.28
N LYS A 464 11.58 -8.89 58.23
CA LYS A 464 10.91 -9.20 59.50
C LYS A 464 10.60 -7.94 60.32
N THR A 465 11.51 -6.98 60.34
CA THR A 465 11.36 -5.74 61.11
C THR A 465 10.25 -4.88 60.51
N LEU A 466 10.29 -4.66 59.19
CA LEU A 466 9.29 -3.88 58.46
C LEU A 466 7.89 -4.50 58.55
N LEU A 467 7.76 -5.82 58.39
CA LEU A 467 6.47 -6.50 58.55
C LEU A 467 5.89 -6.34 59.97
N LEU A 468 6.73 -6.39 61.01
CA LEU A 468 6.30 -6.22 62.40
C LEU A 468 5.80 -4.80 62.69
N GLU A 469 6.38 -3.78 62.04
CA GLU A 469 5.93 -2.39 62.15
C GLU A 469 4.54 -2.20 61.56
N GLU A 470 4.23 -2.90 60.45
CA GLU A 470 2.89 -2.96 59.83
C GLU A 470 1.95 -3.99 60.51
N GLY A 471 2.37 -4.60 61.61
CA GLY A 471 1.54 -5.51 62.41
C GLY A 471 1.38 -6.93 61.83
N ALA A 472 2.24 -7.31 60.88
CA ALA A 472 2.32 -8.66 60.32
C ALA A 472 3.54 -9.43 60.86
N ASP A 473 3.38 -10.72 61.15
CA ASP A 473 4.52 -11.60 61.47
C ASP A 473 4.99 -12.29 60.19
N LEU A 474 6.30 -12.30 59.92
CA LEU A 474 6.90 -13.02 58.80
C LEU A 474 6.50 -14.51 58.77
N THR A 475 6.21 -15.13 59.91
CA THR A 475 5.72 -16.51 59.98
C THR A 475 4.28 -16.70 59.49
N ALA A 476 3.51 -15.61 59.38
CA ALA A 476 2.17 -15.57 58.79
C ALA A 476 2.19 -15.02 57.35
N CYS A 477 3.37 -14.96 56.72
CA CYS A 477 3.57 -14.51 55.35
C CYS A 477 4.01 -15.67 54.47
N ARG A 478 3.42 -15.78 53.29
CA ARG A 478 3.84 -16.73 52.26
C ARG A 478 4.85 -16.04 51.35
N LYS A 479 6.07 -16.57 51.23
CA LYS A 479 7.04 -16.11 50.22
C LYS A 479 6.47 -16.38 48.82
N ILE A 480 6.49 -15.37 47.97
CA ILE A 480 6.07 -15.46 46.57
C ILE A 480 7.26 -15.11 45.66
N ASP A 481 7.10 -15.37 44.37
CA ASP A 481 8.09 -15.00 43.38
C ASP A 481 8.11 -13.48 43.19
N SER A 482 9.31 -12.89 43.20
CA SER A 482 9.47 -11.44 43.19
C SER A 482 9.24 -10.85 41.81
N GLU A 483 9.69 -11.55 40.77
CA GLU A 483 9.48 -11.17 39.36
C GLU A 483 7.98 -11.22 39.04
N MET A 484 7.29 -12.29 39.45
CA MET A 484 5.84 -12.42 39.30
C MET A 484 5.05 -11.31 40.01
N LEU A 485 5.46 -10.90 41.23
CA LEU A 485 4.80 -9.79 41.92
C LEU A 485 5.01 -8.47 41.17
N GLN A 486 6.23 -8.20 40.70
CA GLN A 486 6.54 -6.97 39.96
C GLN A 486 5.77 -6.89 38.65
N GLU A 487 5.69 -7.98 37.88
CA GLU A 487 4.86 -8.05 36.67
C GLU A 487 3.38 -7.75 36.98
N GLN A 488 2.85 -8.27 38.09
CA GLN A 488 1.46 -8.00 38.49
C GLN A 488 1.23 -6.56 38.91
N VAL A 489 2.20 -5.94 39.59
CA VAL A 489 2.17 -4.53 39.97
C VAL A 489 2.21 -3.65 38.73
N GLU A 490 3.19 -3.86 37.83
CA GLU A 490 3.32 -3.10 36.59
C GLU A 490 2.06 -3.20 35.74
N ARG A 491 1.54 -4.43 35.55
CA ARG A 491 0.28 -4.62 34.82
C ARG A 491 -0.90 -3.92 35.48
N ALA A 492 -0.99 -3.96 36.81
CA ALA A 492 -2.10 -3.34 37.54
C ALA A 492 -2.14 -1.81 37.43
N GLU A 493 -1.02 -1.16 37.05
CA GLU A 493 -0.99 0.29 36.82
C GLU A 493 -1.89 0.72 35.65
N TYR A 494 -1.93 -0.07 34.58
CA TYR A 494 -2.73 0.23 33.38
C TYR A 494 -3.94 -0.68 33.19
N PHE A 495 -3.86 -1.93 33.67
CA PHE A 495 -4.95 -2.90 33.65
C PHE A 495 -5.33 -3.32 35.08
N PRO A 496 -6.20 -2.55 35.76
CA PRO A 496 -6.47 -2.77 37.17
C PRO A 496 -6.97 -4.18 37.46
N GLN A 497 -6.52 -4.75 38.58
CA GLN A 497 -6.80 -6.14 38.96
C GLN A 497 -8.29 -6.52 38.87
N LYS A 498 -9.20 -5.62 39.28
CA LYS A 498 -10.65 -5.86 39.21
C LYS A 498 -11.15 -6.00 37.77
N SER A 499 -10.66 -5.18 36.86
CA SER A 499 -11.00 -5.26 35.43
C SER A 499 -10.36 -6.50 34.80
N TYR A 500 -9.11 -6.81 35.15
CA TYR A 500 -8.43 -8.03 34.72
C TYR A 500 -9.23 -9.28 35.12
N GLU A 501 -9.62 -9.40 36.39
CA GLU A 501 -10.42 -10.53 36.88
C GLU A 501 -11.81 -10.60 36.23
N ALA A 502 -12.46 -9.45 36.01
CA ALA A 502 -13.76 -9.39 35.35
C ALA A 502 -13.70 -9.85 33.89
N LEU A 503 -12.63 -9.50 33.17
CA LEU A 503 -12.45 -9.80 31.75
C LEU A 503 -11.68 -11.11 31.49
N LYS A 504 -11.07 -11.70 32.52
CA LYS A 504 -10.35 -12.99 32.44
C LYS A 504 -11.12 -14.09 31.69
N PRO A 505 -12.43 -14.29 31.90
CA PRO A 505 -13.20 -15.26 31.12
C PRO A 505 -13.21 -15.00 29.61
N LEU A 506 -13.11 -13.74 29.17
CA LEU A 506 -13.03 -13.38 27.75
C LEU A 506 -11.63 -13.61 27.17
N MET A 507 -10.59 -13.33 27.96
CA MET A 507 -9.19 -13.56 27.56
C MET A 507 -8.90 -15.06 27.44
N GLU A 508 -9.46 -15.88 28.32
CA GLU A 508 -9.32 -17.34 28.31
C GLU A 508 -10.30 -18.06 27.36
N SER A 509 -11.27 -17.36 26.76
CA SER A 509 -12.26 -18.01 25.89
C SER A 509 -11.63 -18.50 24.58
N GLU A 510 -12.22 -19.50 23.94
CA GLU A 510 -11.83 -19.91 22.57
C GLU A 510 -12.45 -19.04 21.49
N GLU A 511 -13.35 -18.10 21.85
CA GLU A 511 -13.98 -17.21 20.89
C GLU A 511 -12.97 -16.21 20.32
N ASN A 512 -12.94 -16.12 18.99
CA ASN A 512 -12.07 -15.20 18.25
C ASN A 512 -12.41 -13.73 18.51
N ASN A 513 -13.69 -13.41 18.69
CA ASN A 513 -14.16 -12.06 18.91
C ASN A 513 -14.84 -11.96 20.25
N VAL A 514 -14.54 -10.88 20.96
CA VAL A 514 -15.05 -10.63 22.29
C VAL A 514 -15.40 -9.16 22.42
N ALA A 515 -16.27 -8.83 23.37
CA ALA A 515 -16.60 -7.46 23.67
C ALA A 515 -16.68 -7.24 25.18
N PHE A 516 -16.46 -6.01 25.59
CA PHE A 516 -16.66 -5.61 26.98
C PHE A 516 -17.14 -4.18 27.07
N ARG A 517 -17.80 -3.86 28.18
CA ARG A 517 -18.22 -2.50 28.50
C ARG A 517 -17.20 -1.90 29.45
N SER A 518 -16.70 -0.72 29.13
CA SER A 518 -15.94 0.14 30.04
C SER A 518 -16.83 1.27 30.56
N GLY A 519 -16.34 2.05 31.52
CA GLY A 519 -17.09 3.25 31.95
C GLY A 519 -17.24 4.32 30.86
N TYR A 520 -16.40 4.29 29.83
CA TYR A 520 -16.42 5.23 28.71
C TYR A 520 -17.36 4.80 27.58
N GLY A 521 -17.61 3.49 27.45
CA GLY A 521 -18.47 2.95 26.41
C GLY A 521 -18.25 1.45 26.21
N TYR A 522 -18.07 1.02 24.97
CA TYR A 522 -17.95 -0.38 24.60
C TYR A 522 -16.68 -0.61 23.80
N VAL A 523 -16.05 -1.75 24.01
CA VAL A 523 -14.86 -2.18 23.28
C VAL A 523 -15.19 -3.48 22.59
N MET A 524 -14.91 -3.54 21.30
CA MET A 524 -15.05 -4.71 20.46
C MET A 524 -13.68 -5.14 20.01
N LEU A 525 -13.32 -6.40 20.28
CA LEU A 525 -12.09 -7.00 19.79
C LEU A 525 -12.44 -8.08 18.77
N GLN A 526 -11.91 -7.96 17.56
CA GLN A 526 -12.12 -8.90 16.47
C GLN A 526 -10.78 -9.55 16.09
N LYS A 527 -10.74 -10.87 15.91
CA LYS A 527 -9.57 -11.53 15.33
C LYS A 527 -9.70 -11.56 13.80
N ILE A 528 -8.66 -11.10 13.11
CA ILE A 528 -8.60 -11.04 11.64
C ILE A 528 -7.35 -11.79 11.14
N SER A 529 -7.19 -11.95 9.82
CA SER A 529 -6.08 -12.73 9.24
C SER A 529 -4.71 -12.19 9.63
N GLU A 530 -4.61 -10.89 9.87
CA GLU A 530 -3.37 -10.17 10.14
C GLU A 530 -3.14 -9.94 11.65
N GLY A 531 -4.09 -10.30 12.52
CA GLY A 531 -3.98 -10.10 13.98
C GLY A 531 -5.30 -9.81 14.67
N TYR A 532 -5.37 -8.72 15.44
CA TYR A 532 -6.57 -8.29 16.16
C TYR A 532 -6.94 -6.84 15.87
N GLU A 533 -8.21 -6.57 15.59
CA GLU A 533 -8.77 -5.22 15.42
C GLU A 533 -9.62 -4.86 16.63
N CYS A 534 -9.22 -3.82 17.35
CA CYS A 534 -9.95 -3.23 18.45
C CYS A 534 -10.74 -2.01 17.97
N ILE A 535 -12.02 -1.94 18.28
CA ILE A 535 -12.90 -0.83 17.96
C ILE A 535 -13.58 -0.36 19.25
N ILE A 536 -13.51 0.94 19.50
CA ILE A 536 -14.04 1.58 20.70
C ILE A 536 -15.25 2.41 20.31
N TYR A 537 -16.35 2.16 21.00
CA TYR A 537 -17.60 2.85 20.84
C TYR A 537 -17.95 3.65 22.10
N ASP A 538 -18.59 4.80 21.93
CA ASP A 538 -19.20 5.53 23.05
C ASP A 538 -20.49 4.83 23.56
N GLN A 539 -21.14 5.42 24.58
CA GLN A 539 -22.41 4.90 25.12
C GLN A 539 -23.58 4.94 24.11
N ALA A 540 -23.46 5.72 23.04
CA ALA A 540 -24.44 5.81 21.95
C ALA A 540 -24.07 4.88 20.77
N PHE A 541 -23.08 4.01 20.93
CA PHE A 541 -22.55 3.10 19.92
C PHE A 541 -21.98 3.83 18.70
N ARG A 542 -21.42 5.03 18.87
CA ARG A 542 -20.62 5.70 17.84
C ARG A 542 -19.18 5.26 17.97
N GLU A 543 -18.55 4.89 16.86
CA GLU A 543 -17.12 4.64 16.84
C GLU A 543 -16.38 5.93 17.20
N ILE A 544 -15.51 5.85 18.21
CA ILE A 544 -14.73 6.98 18.72
C ILE A 544 -13.23 6.72 18.69
N GLY A 545 -12.82 5.48 18.40
CA GLY A 545 -11.43 5.09 18.36
C GLY A 545 -11.27 3.60 18.09
N GLY A 546 -10.03 3.16 18.01
CA GLY A 546 -9.71 1.79 17.70
C GLY A 546 -8.25 1.63 17.30
N GLN A 547 -7.75 0.42 17.41
CA GLN A 547 -6.37 0.06 17.09
C GLN A 547 -6.32 -1.27 16.37
N PHE A 548 -5.29 -1.44 15.56
CA PHE A 548 -5.00 -2.69 14.90
C PHE A 548 -3.68 -3.25 15.44
N TYR A 549 -3.73 -4.49 15.92
CA TYR A 549 -2.62 -5.22 16.51
C TYR A 549 -2.12 -6.28 15.53
N GLU A 550 -1.01 -5.97 14.85
CA GLU A 550 -0.33 -6.81 13.86
C GLU A 550 0.45 -7.96 14.50
N ASN A 551 -0.22 -8.83 15.25
CA ASN A 551 0.37 -10.02 15.82
C ASN A 551 -0.63 -11.17 15.88
N ILE A 552 -0.57 -12.05 14.88
CA ILE A 552 -1.45 -13.22 14.71
C ILE A 552 -1.27 -14.24 15.86
N THR A 553 -0.06 -14.27 16.43
CA THR A 553 0.32 -15.19 17.51
C THR A 553 0.07 -14.64 18.92
N ALA A 554 -0.29 -13.35 19.05
CA ALA A 554 -0.57 -12.76 20.34
C ALA A 554 -1.76 -13.47 21.01
N SER A 555 -1.60 -13.74 22.31
CA SER A 555 -2.68 -14.16 23.18
C SER A 555 -3.67 -13.00 23.39
N LYS A 556 -4.94 -13.31 23.68
CA LYS A 556 -5.91 -12.27 24.01
C LYS A 556 -5.53 -11.51 25.29
N GLU A 557 -4.80 -12.13 26.21
CA GLU A 557 -4.32 -11.45 27.41
C GLU A 557 -3.29 -10.35 27.10
N GLU A 558 -2.34 -10.62 26.20
CA GLU A 558 -1.39 -9.61 25.72
C GLU A 558 -2.12 -8.48 25.01
N VAL A 559 -3.08 -8.82 24.13
CA VAL A 559 -3.87 -7.82 23.38
C VAL A 559 -4.71 -6.95 24.32
N PHE A 560 -5.39 -7.55 25.31
CA PHE A 560 -6.13 -6.77 26.32
C PHE A 560 -5.19 -5.88 27.14
N SER A 561 -4.05 -6.41 27.57
CA SER A 561 -3.07 -5.63 28.33
C SER A 561 -2.61 -4.40 27.54
N GLN A 562 -2.34 -4.57 26.25
CA GLN A 562 -1.96 -3.49 25.35
C GLN A 562 -3.10 -2.48 25.13
N ILE A 563 -4.34 -2.95 24.91
CA ILE A 563 -5.54 -2.09 24.81
C ILE A 563 -5.67 -1.20 26.05
N PHE A 564 -5.53 -1.79 27.24
CA PHE A 564 -5.63 -1.05 28.49
C PHE A 564 -4.50 -0.06 28.69
N GLN A 565 -3.28 -0.41 28.27
CA GLN A 565 -2.10 0.46 28.34
C GLN A 565 -2.18 1.67 27.41
N GLU A 566 -2.63 1.48 26.17
CA GLU A 566 -2.59 2.51 25.14
C GLU A 566 -3.82 3.41 25.13
N GLU A 567 -5.01 2.84 25.35
CA GLU A 567 -6.29 3.56 25.22
C GLU A 567 -6.78 4.15 26.54
N GLY A 568 -6.09 3.88 27.66
CA GLY A 568 -6.45 4.42 28.98
C GLY A 568 -7.79 3.93 29.52
N ILE A 569 -8.26 2.76 29.05
CA ILE A 569 -9.57 2.19 29.40
C ILE A 569 -9.62 1.70 30.86
N GLY A 570 -8.46 1.50 31.49
CA GLY A 570 -8.30 0.99 32.85
C GLY A 570 -8.82 1.89 33.97
N GLU A 571 -9.07 3.17 33.75
CA GLU A 571 -9.48 4.07 34.85
C GLU A 571 -10.87 3.76 35.43
N LEU A 572 -11.75 3.12 34.64
CA LEU A 572 -13.12 2.83 35.02
C LEU A 572 -13.40 1.32 35.06
N PRO A 573 -14.38 0.87 35.87
CA PRO A 573 -14.75 -0.54 35.94
C PRO A 573 -15.14 -1.10 34.58
N CYS A 574 -14.63 -2.29 34.27
CA CYS A 574 -14.97 -3.02 33.06
C CYS A 574 -15.80 -4.26 33.39
N GLU A 575 -16.69 -4.64 32.48
CA GLU A 575 -17.47 -5.86 32.57
C GLU A 575 -17.58 -6.55 31.20
N PRO A 576 -17.62 -7.89 31.15
CA PRO A 576 -17.86 -8.61 29.91
C PRO A 576 -19.17 -8.18 29.25
N PHE A 577 -19.17 -8.10 27.92
CA PHE A 577 -20.34 -7.76 27.13
C PHE A 577 -20.46 -8.71 25.94
N SER A 578 -21.68 -9.04 25.53
CA SER A 578 -21.88 -9.94 24.41
C SER A 578 -21.46 -9.27 23.11
N TYR A 579 -20.51 -9.90 22.39
CA TYR A 579 -20.07 -9.44 21.07
C TYR A 579 -21.25 -9.31 20.09
N GLU A 580 -22.14 -10.30 20.08
CA GLU A 580 -23.33 -10.31 19.22
C GLU A 580 -24.34 -9.22 19.58
N GLU A 581 -24.50 -8.91 20.87
CA GLU A 581 -25.38 -7.81 21.30
C GLU A 581 -24.78 -6.44 20.94
N LEU A 582 -23.45 -6.28 21.05
CA LEU A 582 -22.77 -5.05 20.68
C LEU A 582 -22.87 -4.82 19.17
N LYS A 583 -22.57 -5.83 18.36
CA LYS A 583 -22.71 -5.81 16.90
C LYS A 583 -24.11 -5.35 16.48
N LYS A 584 -25.17 -5.94 17.05
CA LYS A 584 -26.56 -5.52 16.78
C LYS A 584 -26.82 -4.08 17.17
N SER A 585 -26.29 -3.65 18.31
CA SER A 585 -26.51 -2.30 18.85
C SER A 585 -25.82 -1.23 18.01
N VAL A 586 -24.59 -1.49 17.54
CA VAL A 586 -23.84 -0.62 16.61
C VAL A 586 -24.61 -0.44 15.30
N ILE A 587 -25.00 -1.56 14.65
CA ILE A 587 -25.75 -1.52 13.38
C ILE A 587 -27.09 -0.77 13.56
N GLN A 588 -27.82 -1.04 14.65
CA GLN A 588 -29.09 -0.38 14.91
C GLN A 588 -28.93 1.11 15.28
N GLY A 589 -27.85 1.46 15.97
CA GLY A 589 -27.50 2.84 16.32
C GLY A 589 -27.22 3.68 15.07
N GLU A 590 -26.40 3.16 14.16
CA GLU A 590 -26.11 3.81 12.88
C GLU A 590 -27.36 3.94 12.00
N LYS A 591 -28.16 2.87 11.90
CA LYS A 591 -29.45 2.93 11.19
C LYS A 591 -30.37 4.03 11.75
N LYS A 592 -30.40 4.18 13.08
CA LYS A 592 -31.19 5.23 13.73
C LYS A 592 -30.66 6.63 13.40
N ARG A 593 -29.34 6.85 13.46
CA ARG A 593 -28.70 8.13 13.13
C ARG A 593 -28.95 8.55 11.69
N LEU A 594 -28.79 7.61 10.75
CA LEU A 594 -29.14 7.83 9.35
C LEU A 594 -30.61 8.24 9.20
N TYR A 595 -31.52 7.66 9.99
CA TYR A 595 -32.95 7.98 9.96
C TYR A 595 -33.32 9.30 10.60
N GLU A 596 -32.47 9.83 11.49
CA GLU A 596 -32.55 11.14 12.14
C GLU A 596 -31.90 12.24 11.29
N GLY A 597 -31.25 11.89 10.18
CA GLY A 597 -30.67 12.83 9.21
C GLY A 597 -29.19 13.11 9.42
N GLU A 598 -28.51 12.39 10.32
CA GLU A 598 -27.06 12.46 10.47
C GLU A 598 -26.41 11.63 9.36
N LEU A 599 -25.94 12.29 8.29
CA LEU A 599 -25.27 11.63 7.16
C LEU A 599 -23.75 11.78 7.27
N THR A 600 -23.08 10.65 7.40
CA THR A 600 -21.62 10.48 7.28
C THR A 600 -21.27 9.85 5.93
N PRO A 601 -20.05 10.04 5.39
CA PRO A 601 -19.65 9.42 4.12
C PRO A 601 -19.85 7.89 4.12
N THR A 602 -19.43 7.21 5.18
CA THR A 602 -19.65 5.76 5.40
C THR A 602 -20.52 5.54 6.63
N SER A 603 -20.98 4.31 6.83
CA SER A 603 -21.75 3.87 7.99
C SER A 603 -20.94 3.82 9.28
N GLN A 604 -19.60 3.90 9.22
CA GLN A 604 -18.72 3.76 10.40
C GLN A 604 -18.94 2.42 11.13
N ILE A 605 -19.22 1.36 10.37
CA ILE A 605 -19.39 -0.01 10.87
C ILE A 605 -18.16 -0.81 10.42
N GLY A 606 -17.11 -0.79 11.25
CA GLY A 606 -15.86 -1.53 11.06
C GLY A 606 -15.94 -3.04 11.39
N ILE A 607 -17.13 -3.64 11.37
CA ILE A 607 -17.32 -5.05 11.75
C ILE A 607 -16.98 -5.96 10.56
N ARG A 608 -15.89 -6.74 10.65
CA ARG A 608 -15.38 -7.53 9.52
C ARG A 608 -15.98 -8.93 9.44
N GLU A 609 -16.45 -9.52 10.54
CA GLU A 609 -16.96 -10.89 10.54
C GLU A 609 -18.41 -11.07 10.00
N GLU A 610 -18.89 -10.15 9.17
CA GLU A 610 -20.14 -10.36 8.45
C GLU A 610 -19.94 -11.42 7.37
N LYS A 611 -20.26 -12.69 7.67
CA LYS A 611 -20.17 -13.82 6.73
C LYS A 611 -20.80 -13.52 5.36
N LEU A 612 -21.88 -12.74 5.34
CA LEU A 612 -22.60 -12.34 4.12
C LEU A 612 -21.79 -11.38 3.23
N LEU A 613 -20.77 -10.73 3.81
CA LEU A 613 -19.84 -9.80 3.18
C LEU A 613 -18.42 -10.40 3.03
N HIS A 614 -18.26 -11.71 3.22
CA HIS A 614 -17.00 -12.44 3.04
C HIS A 614 -15.82 -11.96 3.90
N GLY A 615 -16.08 -11.41 5.10
CA GLY A 615 -15.00 -10.96 5.98
C GLY A 615 -14.67 -9.47 5.85
N GLU A 616 -15.37 -8.73 4.99
CA GLU A 616 -15.22 -7.28 4.85
C GLU A 616 -16.19 -6.50 5.73
N SER A 617 -15.73 -5.33 6.20
CA SER A 617 -16.58 -4.41 6.93
C SER A 617 -17.41 -3.55 5.98
N ARG A 618 -18.62 -3.16 6.41
CA ARG A 618 -19.46 -2.24 5.63
C ARG A 618 -18.75 -0.93 5.37
N GLN A 619 -18.03 -0.41 6.37
CA GLN A 619 -17.24 0.79 6.23
C GLN A 619 -16.18 0.66 5.13
N ASN A 620 -15.38 -0.41 5.12
CA ASN A 620 -14.35 -0.63 4.11
C ASN A 620 -14.96 -0.71 2.72
N ILE A 621 -16.08 -1.44 2.57
CA ILE A 621 -16.81 -1.53 1.31
C ILE A 621 -17.28 -0.14 0.87
N GLU A 622 -17.95 0.61 1.74
CA GLU A 622 -18.49 1.94 1.42
C GLU A 622 -17.40 2.95 1.07
N GLU A 623 -16.26 2.90 1.77
CA GLU A 623 -15.09 3.73 1.52
C GLU A 623 -14.44 3.40 0.18
N ALA A 624 -14.24 2.11 -0.11
CA ALA A 624 -13.72 1.67 -1.40
C ALA A 624 -14.62 2.13 -2.56
N ILE A 625 -15.94 2.10 -2.37
CA ILE A 625 -16.91 2.56 -3.39
C ILE A 625 -16.86 4.08 -3.60
N LEU A 626 -16.73 4.86 -2.52
CA LEU A 626 -16.53 6.30 -2.64
C LEU A 626 -15.24 6.63 -3.39
N CYS A 627 -14.14 5.93 -3.08
CA CYS A 627 -12.85 6.12 -3.75
C CYS A 627 -12.92 5.73 -5.23
N TYR A 628 -13.49 4.56 -5.53
CA TYR A 628 -13.69 4.09 -6.90
C TYR A 628 -14.53 5.08 -7.70
N ALA A 629 -15.68 5.49 -7.17
CA ALA A 629 -16.55 6.43 -7.85
C ALA A 629 -15.89 7.79 -8.07
N GLN A 630 -15.09 8.28 -7.12
CA GLN A 630 -14.34 9.52 -7.27
C GLN A 630 -13.31 9.41 -8.40
N ALA A 631 -12.57 8.30 -8.47
CA ALA A 631 -11.57 8.06 -9.51
C ALA A 631 -12.20 8.01 -10.93
N GLU A 632 -13.32 7.31 -11.09
CA GLU A 632 -14.03 7.23 -12.38
C GLU A 632 -14.55 8.61 -12.82
N LEU A 633 -15.01 9.45 -11.88
CA LEU A 633 -15.40 10.83 -12.19
C LEU A 633 -14.23 11.70 -12.64
N GLU A 634 -13.06 11.55 -12.00
CA GLU A 634 -11.84 12.29 -12.35
C GLU A 634 -11.28 11.88 -13.72
N GLU A 635 -11.27 10.59 -14.05
CA GLU A 635 -10.81 10.07 -15.34
C GLU A 635 -11.67 10.60 -16.50
N ASP A 636 -12.98 10.68 -16.31
CA ASP A 636 -13.93 11.21 -17.30
C ASP A 636 -14.04 12.75 -17.31
N GLY A 637 -13.30 13.45 -16.44
CA GLY A 637 -13.21 14.91 -16.41
C GLY A 637 -14.40 15.62 -15.75
N TYR A 638 -15.11 14.95 -14.83
CA TYR A 638 -16.17 15.56 -14.04
C TYR A 638 -15.64 16.20 -12.74
N GLU A 639 -15.42 17.52 -12.75
CA GLU A 639 -14.90 18.26 -11.58
C GLU A 639 -16.01 18.84 -10.67
N GLU A 640 -17.26 18.92 -11.13
CA GLU A 640 -18.37 19.58 -10.40
C GLU A 640 -19.27 18.61 -9.60
N ILE A 641 -18.95 17.31 -9.57
CA ILE A 641 -19.74 16.31 -8.85
C ILE A 641 -19.16 16.10 -7.45
N THR A 642 -20.04 16.09 -6.45
CA THR A 642 -19.67 15.83 -5.06
C THR A 642 -20.33 14.54 -4.59
N LEU A 643 -19.53 13.54 -4.23
CA LEU A 643 -19.99 12.35 -3.53
C LEU A 643 -20.31 12.69 -2.08
N LEU A 644 -21.45 12.20 -1.58
CA LEU A 644 -21.97 12.53 -0.26
C LEU A 644 -21.83 11.37 0.72
N ALA A 645 -22.21 10.17 0.29
CA ALA A 645 -22.17 8.97 1.13
C ALA A 645 -22.37 7.68 0.32
N ALA A 646 -21.82 6.57 0.81
CA ALA A 646 -22.12 5.22 0.35
C ALA A 646 -22.75 4.39 1.47
N ARG A 647 -23.70 3.51 1.16
CA ARG A 647 -24.33 2.59 2.13
C ARG A 647 -24.51 1.20 1.54
N VAL A 648 -23.98 0.18 2.22
CA VAL A 648 -24.29 -1.22 1.92
C VAL A 648 -25.76 -1.50 2.28
N TYR A 649 -26.51 -2.06 1.34
CA TYR A 649 -27.90 -2.47 1.57
C TYR A 649 -28.20 -3.76 0.79
N GLY A 650 -29.47 -4.18 0.78
CA GLY A 650 -29.90 -5.29 -0.06
C GLY A 650 -29.80 -6.65 0.59
N SER A 651 -29.86 -7.69 -0.24
CA SER A 651 -30.08 -9.08 0.20
C SER A 651 -28.97 -9.63 1.10
N ARG A 652 -27.72 -9.20 0.87
CA ARG A 652 -26.54 -9.57 1.68
C ARG A 652 -26.50 -8.93 3.06
N THR A 653 -27.41 -8.00 3.38
CA THR A 653 -27.56 -7.47 4.74
C THR A 653 -28.54 -8.27 5.60
N ARG A 654 -29.16 -9.31 5.04
CA ARG A 654 -30.22 -10.13 5.67
C ARG A 654 -29.96 -11.62 5.47
N GLU A 655 -29.65 -12.33 6.55
CA GLU A 655 -29.43 -13.78 6.50
C GLU A 655 -30.61 -14.54 5.87
N THR A 656 -31.84 -14.05 6.07
CA THR A 656 -33.01 -14.74 5.55
C THR A 656 -33.24 -14.51 4.05
N LEU A 657 -32.66 -13.48 3.43
CA LEU A 657 -32.82 -13.18 1.99
C LEU A 657 -31.63 -13.62 1.14
N TYR A 658 -30.45 -13.71 1.74
CA TYR A 658 -29.18 -14.06 1.13
C TYR A 658 -29.23 -15.32 0.22
N ARG A 659 -28.48 -15.25 -0.90
CA ARG A 659 -28.07 -16.38 -1.75
C ARG A 659 -26.60 -16.23 -2.13
N GLU A 660 -25.89 -17.35 -2.30
CA GLU A 660 -24.44 -17.33 -2.61
C GLU A 660 -24.09 -16.54 -3.87
N ASP A 661 -24.97 -16.54 -4.87
CA ASP A 661 -24.82 -15.84 -6.15
C ASP A 661 -25.30 -14.38 -6.13
N SER A 662 -25.78 -13.87 -4.99
CA SER A 662 -26.23 -12.48 -4.88
C SER A 662 -25.07 -11.53 -5.11
N ASP A 663 -25.29 -10.42 -5.81
CA ASP A 663 -24.41 -9.26 -5.78
C ASP A 663 -24.48 -8.55 -4.42
N LEU A 664 -23.54 -7.63 -4.22
CA LEU A 664 -23.50 -6.74 -3.07
C LEU A 664 -24.00 -5.36 -3.50
N ASP A 665 -25.18 -4.97 -3.03
CA ASP A 665 -25.79 -3.70 -3.37
C ASP A 665 -25.21 -2.56 -2.50
N VAL A 666 -24.76 -1.49 -3.16
CA VAL A 666 -24.27 -0.28 -2.49
C VAL A 666 -24.97 0.95 -3.07
N ALA A 667 -25.65 1.73 -2.24
CA ALA A 667 -26.25 2.99 -2.64
C ALA A 667 -25.19 4.09 -2.54
N LEU A 668 -24.97 4.85 -3.62
CA LEU A 668 -23.98 5.93 -3.67
C LEU A 668 -24.69 7.27 -3.87
N SER A 669 -24.75 8.10 -2.83
CA SER A 669 -25.38 9.42 -2.91
C SER A 669 -24.39 10.48 -3.40
N TYR A 670 -24.84 11.33 -4.33
CA TYR A 670 -24.06 12.44 -4.88
C TYR A 670 -24.95 13.66 -5.20
N THR A 671 -24.30 14.78 -5.51
CA THR A 671 -24.90 16.00 -6.08
C THR A 671 -24.01 16.52 -7.20
N GLY A 672 -24.60 17.03 -8.29
CA GLY A 672 -23.86 17.49 -9.46
C GLY A 672 -24.63 17.30 -10.77
N ASP A 673 -24.01 17.65 -11.90
CA ASP A 673 -24.64 17.67 -13.23
C ASP A 673 -24.36 16.41 -14.08
N ILE A 674 -24.38 15.23 -13.43
CA ILE A 674 -24.39 13.93 -14.13
C ILE A 674 -25.75 13.27 -13.95
N ARG A 675 -26.23 12.59 -14.99
CA ARG A 675 -27.46 11.80 -14.88
C ARG A 675 -27.14 10.47 -14.20
N GLU A 676 -28.02 10.00 -13.30
CA GLU A 676 -27.83 8.73 -12.58
C GLU A 676 -27.59 7.52 -13.48
N ASP A 677 -28.22 7.45 -14.66
CA ASP A 677 -27.99 6.38 -15.64
C ASP A 677 -26.61 6.46 -16.29
N ALA A 678 -26.14 7.68 -16.58
CA ALA A 678 -24.79 7.90 -17.07
C ALA A 678 -23.76 7.53 -16.00
N PHE A 679 -23.99 7.95 -14.75
CA PHE A 679 -23.08 7.62 -13.65
C PHE A 679 -23.09 6.12 -13.34
N PHE A 680 -24.25 5.47 -13.40
CA PHE A 680 -24.35 4.02 -13.24
C PHE A 680 -23.54 3.28 -14.30
N ASN A 681 -23.67 3.68 -15.57
CA ASN A 681 -22.92 3.06 -16.66
C ASN A 681 -21.41 3.26 -16.51
N LEU A 682 -20.99 4.48 -16.12
CA LEU A 682 -19.59 4.79 -15.81
C LEU A 682 -19.04 3.84 -14.75
N LEU A 683 -19.74 3.72 -13.61
CA LEU A 683 -19.33 2.85 -12.51
C LEU A 683 -19.32 1.35 -12.87
N GLN A 684 -20.10 0.94 -13.85
CA GLN A 684 -20.23 -0.47 -14.26
C GLN A 684 -19.30 -0.88 -15.42
N GLU A 685 -18.58 0.06 -16.03
CA GLU A 685 -17.74 -0.22 -17.20
C GLU A 685 -16.62 -1.23 -16.88
N ASN A 686 -16.01 -1.10 -15.70
CA ASN A 686 -14.89 -1.94 -15.27
C ASN A 686 -15.29 -3.13 -14.37
N GLY A 687 -16.54 -3.17 -13.88
CA GLY A 687 -17.10 -4.26 -13.08
C GLY A 687 -16.35 -4.51 -11.77
N MET A 688 -16.61 -3.69 -10.74
CA MET A 688 -15.93 -3.75 -9.45
C MET A 688 -16.23 -5.03 -8.65
N ARG A 689 -15.21 -5.52 -7.93
CA ARG A 689 -15.35 -6.61 -6.96
C ARG A 689 -14.63 -6.27 -5.65
N ILE A 690 -15.24 -6.63 -4.53
CA ILE A 690 -14.63 -6.53 -3.19
C ILE A 690 -14.81 -7.89 -2.50
N ALA A 691 -13.75 -8.46 -1.94
CA ALA A 691 -13.75 -9.82 -1.36
C ALA A 691 -14.37 -10.90 -2.28
N GLY A 692 -14.11 -10.77 -3.59
CA GLY A 692 -14.65 -11.66 -4.65
C GLY A 692 -16.13 -11.44 -4.99
N LEU A 693 -16.84 -10.59 -4.25
CA LEU A 693 -18.25 -10.25 -4.50
C LEU A 693 -18.35 -9.25 -5.64
N LYS A 694 -19.26 -9.50 -6.58
CA LYS A 694 -19.63 -8.50 -7.58
C LYS A 694 -20.41 -7.39 -6.88
N ILE A 695 -19.98 -6.14 -7.06
CA ILE A 695 -20.67 -5.00 -6.47
C ILE A 695 -21.66 -4.43 -7.48
N ASP A 696 -22.87 -4.13 -7.01
CA ASP A 696 -23.86 -3.35 -7.76
C ASP A 696 -23.97 -1.94 -7.13
N ILE A 697 -23.37 -0.96 -7.80
CA ILE A 697 -23.32 0.41 -7.31
C ILE A 697 -24.51 1.18 -7.88
N ASN A 698 -25.38 1.63 -6.99
CA ASN A 698 -26.62 2.33 -7.33
C ASN A 698 -26.46 3.83 -7.01
N PRO A 699 -26.05 4.68 -7.99
CA PRO A 699 -25.89 6.10 -7.77
C PRO A 699 -27.24 6.81 -7.65
N ILE A 700 -27.39 7.61 -6.61
CA ILE A 700 -28.60 8.36 -6.28
C ILE A 700 -28.26 9.85 -6.15
N SER A 701 -28.90 10.68 -6.97
CA SER A 701 -28.73 12.13 -6.92
C SER A 701 -29.68 12.75 -5.90
N LEU A 702 -29.22 13.79 -5.19
CA LEU A 702 -30.09 14.59 -4.32
C LEU A 702 -31.24 15.24 -5.09
N GLU A 703 -31.00 15.58 -6.35
CA GLU A 703 -31.90 16.35 -7.21
C GLU A 703 -33.05 15.51 -7.78
N LYS A 704 -32.82 14.21 -8.04
CA LYS A 704 -33.81 13.32 -8.67
C LYS A 704 -34.34 12.24 -7.73
N THR A 705 -33.45 11.45 -7.11
CA THR A 705 -33.85 10.31 -6.27
C THR A 705 -34.12 10.71 -4.83
N GLY A 706 -33.43 11.75 -4.36
CA GLY A 706 -33.57 12.33 -3.02
C GLY A 706 -32.44 11.92 -2.08
N THR A 707 -32.67 12.05 -0.78
CA THR A 707 -31.63 11.81 0.24
C THR A 707 -31.34 10.33 0.44
N MET A 708 -30.09 10.00 0.82
CA MET A 708 -29.69 8.64 1.22
C MET A 708 -30.65 8.03 2.25
N GLN A 709 -31.07 8.82 3.24
CA GLN A 709 -32.04 8.41 4.25
C GLN A 709 -33.36 7.90 3.62
N GLU A 710 -33.94 8.66 2.70
CA GLU A 710 -35.21 8.30 2.08
C GLU A 710 -35.08 7.06 1.20
N TYR A 711 -33.97 6.95 0.47
CA TYR A 711 -33.68 5.80 -0.36
C TYR A 711 -33.56 4.52 0.47
N ILE A 712 -32.70 4.53 1.50
CA ILE A 712 -32.51 3.37 2.40
C ILE A 712 -33.81 3.01 3.13
N LYS A 713 -34.62 3.98 3.57
CA LYS A 713 -35.94 3.69 4.17
C LYS A 713 -36.86 2.91 3.22
N ARG A 714 -36.90 3.27 1.93
CA ARG A 714 -37.71 2.57 0.91
C ARG A 714 -37.14 1.20 0.60
N ALA A 715 -35.81 1.09 0.47
CA ALA A 715 -35.13 -0.19 0.22
C ALA A 715 -35.36 -1.19 1.38
N GLU A 716 -35.25 -0.73 2.63
CA GLU A 716 -35.49 -1.57 3.81
C GLU A 716 -36.95 -2.02 3.91
N GLN A 717 -37.92 -1.15 3.60
CA GLN A 717 -39.34 -1.55 3.53
C GLN A 717 -39.56 -2.67 2.49
N TYR A 718 -38.92 -2.54 1.33
CA TYR A 718 -38.97 -3.58 0.30
C TYR A 718 -38.36 -4.90 0.80
N LEU A 719 -37.21 -4.85 1.48
CA LEU A 719 -36.59 -6.06 2.06
C LEU A 719 -37.47 -6.70 3.14
N ASP A 720 -38.09 -5.90 4.01
CA ASP A 720 -39.00 -6.39 5.05
C ASP A 720 -40.22 -7.11 4.43
N GLU A 721 -40.78 -6.58 3.33
CA GLU A 721 -41.85 -7.24 2.57
C GLU A 721 -41.37 -8.58 1.98
N ARG A 722 -40.16 -8.62 1.39
CA ARG A 722 -39.57 -9.85 0.85
C ARG A 722 -39.29 -10.90 1.93
N GLU A 723 -38.85 -10.50 3.12
CA GLU A 723 -38.65 -11.41 4.25
C GLU A 723 -39.99 -11.98 4.73
N ALA A 724 -41.02 -11.14 4.85
CA ALA A 724 -42.37 -11.56 5.24
C ALA A 724 -43.01 -12.50 4.22
N GLU A 725 -42.79 -12.27 2.93
CA GLU A 725 -43.19 -13.15 1.83
C GLU A 725 -42.50 -14.52 1.93
N LYS A 726 -41.18 -14.54 2.17
CA LYS A 726 -40.40 -15.79 2.31
C LYS A 726 -40.77 -16.58 3.56
N GLN A 727 -41.18 -15.90 4.64
CA GLN A 727 -41.64 -16.51 5.89
C GLN A 727 -43.14 -16.89 5.91
N GLY A 728 -43.86 -16.64 4.82
CA GLY A 728 -45.25 -17.09 4.64
C GLY A 728 -46.28 -16.34 5.50
N GLN A 729 -45.99 -15.11 5.94
CA GLN A 729 -46.89 -14.31 6.79
C GLN A 729 -47.84 -13.39 6.01
N ILE A 730 -47.73 -13.31 4.68
CA ILE A 730 -48.65 -12.55 3.82
C ILE A 730 -49.31 -13.53 2.83
N PRO A 731 -50.65 -13.57 2.71
CA PRO A 731 -51.33 -14.36 1.69
C PRO A 731 -50.81 -13.97 0.30
N GLN A 732 -50.40 -14.95 -0.49
CA GLN A 732 -50.05 -14.78 -1.89
C GLN A 732 -51.23 -14.13 -2.65
N GLU A 733 -51.15 -12.83 -2.92
CA GLU A 733 -51.81 -12.14 -4.04
C GLU A 733 -51.35 -10.67 -4.10
N THR A 734 -50.19 -10.42 -4.73
CA THR A 734 -49.91 -9.31 -5.68
C THR A 734 -48.44 -9.41 -6.13
N LEU A 735 -48.16 -10.32 -7.07
CA LEU A 735 -46.99 -10.18 -7.94
C LEU A 735 -47.22 -8.96 -8.84
N HIS A 736 -46.23 -8.08 -8.95
CA HIS A 736 -46.20 -7.01 -9.93
C HIS A 736 -46.64 -7.55 -11.30
N GLU A 737 -47.73 -7.00 -11.85
CA GLU A 737 -48.11 -7.31 -13.22
C GLU A 737 -46.95 -6.95 -14.16
N PRO A 738 -46.55 -7.84 -15.09
CA PRO A 738 -45.53 -7.51 -16.07
C PRO A 738 -45.93 -6.25 -16.84
N ARG A 739 -45.00 -5.31 -17.04
CA ARG A 739 -45.26 -4.04 -17.75
C ARG A 739 -44.38 -3.94 -18.98
N ILE A 740 -44.95 -3.40 -20.06
CA ILE A 740 -44.23 -3.17 -21.32
C ILE A 740 -44.33 -1.68 -21.70
N SER A 741 -43.20 -1.09 -22.06
CA SER A 741 -43.09 0.28 -22.60
C SER A 741 -42.37 0.25 -23.94
N PHE A 742 -42.41 1.34 -24.70
CA PHE A 742 -41.89 1.41 -26.06
C PHE A 742 -40.93 2.58 -26.26
N TYR A 743 -40.07 2.45 -27.26
CA TYR A 743 -39.18 3.53 -27.70
C TYR A 743 -39.14 3.63 -29.23
N ALA A 744 -38.77 4.80 -29.75
CA ALA A 744 -38.53 5.05 -31.17
C ALA A 744 -37.15 5.66 -31.38
N ALA A 745 -36.37 5.10 -32.29
CA ALA A 745 -34.97 5.49 -32.51
C ALA A 745 -34.66 5.73 -34.00
N GLU A 746 -33.74 6.66 -34.26
CA GLU A 746 -33.19 6.93 -35.59
C GLU A 746 -32.29 5.79 -36.09
N CYS A 747 -31.65 5.04 -35.19
CA CYS A 747 -30.82 3.89 -35.50
C CYS A 747 -31.10 2.71 -34.55
N MET A 748 -31.66 1.60 -35.03
CA MET A 748 -31.91 0.43 -34.16
C MET A 748 -30.65 -0.36 -33.78
N GLU A 749 -29.57 -0.22 -34.56
CA GLU A 749 -28.29 -0.87 -34.28
C GLU A 749 -27.53 -0.15 -33.15
N PHE A 750 -27.68 1.18 -33.07
CA PHE A 750 -27.13 2.03 -32.02
C PHE A 750 -28.19 3.07 -31.62
N PRO A 751 -29.16 2.71 -30.75
CA PRO A 751 -30.32 3.57 -30.42
C PRO A 751 -29.96 4.96 -29.87
N SER A 752 -28.77 5.09 -29.26
CA SER A 752 -28.21 6.34 -28.76
C SER A 752 -27.61 7.25 -29.85
N MET A 753 -27.41 6.77 -31.08
CA MET A 753 -26.94 7.58 -32.21
C MET A 753 -28.11 8.17 -33.00
N GLY A 754 -28.50 9.40 -32.65
CA GLY A 754 -29.52 10.18 -33.34
C GLY A 754 -30.74 10.51 -32.46
N GLU A 755 -31.88 10.78 -33.08
CA GLU A 755 -33.12 11.04 -32.34
C GLU A 755 -33.64 9.77 -31.65
N TYR A 756 -33.78 9.82 -30.33
CA TYR A 756 -34.25 8.72 -29.47
C TYR A 756 -35.38 9.19 -28.54
N TYR A 757 -36.45 8.40 -28.43
CA TYR A 757 -37.61 8.70 -27.59
C TYR A 757 -38.05 7.44 -26.84
N GLU A 758 -38.05 7.47 -25.51
CA GLU A 758 -38.34 6.32 -24.63
C GLU A 758 -39.57 6.53 -23.73
N ASN A 759 -39.93 5.48 -22.97
CA ASN A 759 -41.08 5.45 -22.05
C ASN A 759 -42.42 5.78 -22.72
N LEU A 760 -42.59 5.37 -23.98
CA LEU A 760 -43.76 5.66 -24.79
C LEU A 760 -44.80 4.53 -24.69
N THR A 761 -46.05 4.88 -24.95
CA THR A 761 -47.04 3.91 -25.43
C THR A 761 -46.73 3.49 -26.87
N LEU A 762 -47.29 2.36 -27.33
CA LEU A 762 -47.04 1.88 -28.68
C LEU A 762 -47.50 2.89 -29.74
N GLU A 763 -48.62 3.56 -29.49
CA GLU A 763 -49.18 4.59 -30.37
C GLU A 763 -48.27 5.82 -30.46
N GLU A 764 -47.73 6.28 -29.33
CA GLU A 764 -46.77 7.40 -29.26
C GLU A 764 -45.44 7.04 -29.94
N ALA A 765 -44.93 5.83 -29.74
CA ALA A 765 -43.72 5.34 -30.41
C ALA A 765 -43.90 5.32 -31.94
N VAL A 766 -45.07 4.90 -32.43
CA VAL A 766 -45.40 4.95 -33.85
C VAL A 766 -45.51 6.39 -34.38
N GLU A 767 -45.96 7.34 -33.57
CA GLU A 767 -46.00 8.76 -33.96
C GLU A 767 -44.60 9.36 -34.04
N LYS A 768 -43.76 9.12 -33.03
CA LYS A 768 -42.36 9.55 -33.01
C LYS A 768 -41.54 8.93 -34.15
N TYR A 769 -41.73 7.64 -34.42
CA TYR A 769 -41.10 6.97 -35.56
C TYR A 769 -41.38 7.65 -36.92
N LYS A 770 -42.54 8.30 -37.06
CA LYS A 770 -42.90 9.04 -38.29
C LYS A 770 -42.25 10.41 -38.39
N THR A 771 -41.99 11.07 -37.26
CA THR A 771 -41.36 12.40 -37.26
C THR A 771 -39.88 12.32 -37.63
N ILE A 772 -39.24 11.16 -37.43
CA ILE A 772 -37.86 10.91 -37.83
C ILE A 772 -37.76 10.94 -39.38
N PRO A 773 -36.98 11.86 -39.98
CA PRO A 773 -36.85 12.01 -41.44
C PRO A 773 -36.35 10.73 -42.12
N ALA A 774 -36.89 10.41 -43.30
CA ALA A 774 -36.56 9.17 -44.04
C ALA A 774 -35.27 9.27 -44.88
N ASP A 775 -34.69 10.46 -44.95
CA ASP A 775 -33.62 10.90 -45.84
C ASP A 775 -32.24 10.99 -45.14
N ARG A 776 -32.16 10.62 -43.85
CA ARG A 776 -30.91 10.49 -43.09
C ARG A 776 -30.33 9.08 -43.26
N ILE A 777 -29.12 8.98 -43.83
CA ILE A 777 -28.59 7.76 -44.48
C ILE A 777 -27.87 6.78 -43.52
N HIS A 778 -27.74 7.08 -42.23
CA HIS A 778 -26.81 6.34 -41.36
C HIS A 778 -27.43 5.51 -40.23
N GLY A 779 -28.76 5.44 -40.10
CA GLY A 779 -29.44 4.58 -39.12
C GLY A 779 -30.68 3.93 -39.71
N ILE A 780 -30.85 2.62 -39.51
CA ILE A 780 -32.14 1.97 -39.79
C ILE A 780 -33.08 2.36 -38.65
N LYS A 781 -33.93 3.36 -38.88
CA LYS A 781 -34.89 3.79 -37.85
C LYS A 781 -35.90 2.70 -37.52
N GLY A 782 -36.38 2.69 -36.28
CA GLY A 782 -37.28 1.65 -35.81
C GLY A 782 -37.96 1.96 -34.48
N ILE A 783 -38.66 0.95 -33.98
CA ILE A 783 -39.40 0.96 -32.72
C ILE A 783 -38.92 -0.27 -31.93
N GLY A 784 -38.64 -0.09 -30.65
CA GLY A 784 -38.37 -1.18 -29.73
C GLY A 784 -39.31 -1.18 -28.52
N PHE A 785 -39.20 -2.21 -27.71
CA PHE A 785 -39.94 -2.37 -26.46
C PHE A 785 -38.99 -2.60 -25.30
N CYS A 786 -39.42 -2.21 -24.10
CA CYS A 786 -38.78 -2.57 -22.84
C CYS A 786 -39.79 -3.37 -22.01
N LEU A 787 -39.48 -4.64 -21.75
CA LEU A 787 -40.31 -5.55 -20.96
C LEU A 787 -39.78 -5.59 -19.53
N LYS A 788 -40.54 -5.04 -18.59
CA LYS A 788 -40.24 -5.07 -17.15
C LYS A 788 -41.06 -6.16 -16.49
N ASP A 789 -40.51 -7.36 -16.47
CA ASP A 789 -41.10 -8.55 -15.86
C ASP A 789 -40.18 -9.23 -14.83
N GLY A 790 -39.03 -8.62 -14.52
CA GLY A 790 -38.06 -9.12 -13.55
C GLY A 790 -37.32 -10.39 -14.01
N SER A 791 -37.37 -10.71 -15.30
CA SER A 791 -36.59 -11.80 -15.87
C SER A 791 -35.18 -11.35 -16.29
N ILE A 792 -34.31 -12.30 -16.64
CA ILE A 792 -33.00 -12.01 -17.25
C ILE A 792 -33.10 -11.35 -18.64
N TYR A 793 -34.33 -11.21 -19.17
CA TYR A 793 -34.64 -10.52 -20.41
C TYR A 793 -35.32 -9.17 -20.15
N ASP A 794 -35.21 -8.64 -18.92
CA ASP A 794 -35.62 -7.28 -18.59
C ASP A 794 -34.65 -6.29 -19.26
N GLY A 795 -35.18 -5.46 -20.16
CA GLY A 795 -34.36 -4.55 -20.96
C GLY A 795 -34.97 -4.19 -22.30
N GLU A 796 -34.23 -3.44 -23.10
CA GLU A 796 -34.63 -2.98 -24.43
C GLU A 796 -34.43 -4.06 -25.49
N TYR A 797 -35.43 -4.21 -26.37
CA TYR A 797 -35.36 -5.12 -27.50
C TYR A 797 -36.07 -4.58 -28.73
N GLU A 798 -35.60 -4.97 -29.92
CA GLU A 798 -36.14 -4.50 -31.18
C GLU A 798 -37.54 -5.08 -31.44
N LEU A 799 -38.51 -4.21 -31.74
CA LEU A 799 -39.85 -4.61 -32.16
C LEU A 799 -40.01 -4.53 -33.69
N MET A 800 -39.44 -3.48 -34.30
CA MET A 800 -39.57 -3.18 -35.71
C MET A 800 -38.37 -2.36 -36.19
N SER A 801 -37.77 -2.77 -37.30
CA SER A 801 -36.64 -2.08 -37.94
C SER A 801 -36.94 -1.81 -39.41
N GLY A 802 -36.71 -0.58 -39.86
CA GLY A 802 -36.92 -0.20 -41.27
C GLY A 802 -38.37 -0.43 -41.76
N GLY A 803 -39.35 -0.35 -40.87
CA GLY A 803 -40.77 -0.57 -41.17
C GLY A 803 -41.20 -2.04 -41.29
N LYS A 804 -40.33 -3.01 -40.93
CA LYS A 804 -40.66 -4.43 -40.84
C LYS A 804 -40.58 -4.89 -39.39
N ILE A 805 -41.57 -5.66 -38.95
CA ILE A 805 -41.60 -6.21 -37.59
C ILE A 805 -40.58 -7.33 -37.49
N SER A 806 -39.77 -7.30 -36.44
CA SER A 806 -38.62 -8.18 -36.21
C SER A 806 -39.04 -9.52 -35.61
N LYS A 807 -40.10 -10.12 -36.18
CA LYS A 807 -40.74 -11.34 -35.68
C LYS A 807 -39.77 -12.52 -35.55
N ASP A 808 -38.92 -12.72 -36.55
CA ASP A 808 -37.96 -13.83 -36.54
C ASP A 808 -36.92 -13.65 -35.42
N LEU A 809 -36.54 -12.41 -35.07
CA LEU A 809 -35.60 -12.12 -33.97
C LEU A 809 -36.24 -12.25 -32.59
N ILE A 810 -37.51 -11.90 -32.47
CA ILE A 810 -38.28 -12.05 -31.23
C ILE A 810 -38.57 -13.54 -30.96
N ASP A 811 -38.91 -14.31 -31.99
CA ASP A 811 -39.23 -15.75 -31.87
C ASP A 811 -37.98 -16.62 -31.57
N LEU A 812 -36.76 -16.09 -31.78
CA LEU A 812 -35.51 -16.74 -31.39
C LEU A 812 -35.27 -16.71 -29.87
N VAL A 813 -35.91 -15.78 -29.15
CA VAL A 813 -35.85 -15.68 -27.69
C VAL A 813 -37.11 -16.33 -27.11
N PRO A 814 -37.04 -17.53 -26.51
CA PRO A 814 -38.22 -18.25 -26.03
C PRO A 814 -39.09 -17.43 -25.06
N HIS A 815 -38.45 -16.60 -24.23
CA HIS A 815 -39.13 -15.74 -23.26
C HIS A 815 -40.02 -14.68 -23.91
N TYR A 816 -39.52 -13.99 -24.95
CA TYR A 816 -40.32 -12.99 -25.68
C TYR A 816 -41.36 -13.64 -26.59
N LYS A 817 -41.07 -14.82 -27.14
CA LYS A 817 -42.01 -15.62 -27.93
C LYS A 817 -43.24 -16.02 -27.11
N GLU A 818 -43.04 -16.37 -25.84
CA GLU A 818 -44.11 -16.83 -24.95
C GLU A 818 -44.78 -15.69 -24.15
N SER A 819 -44.16 -14.51 -24.07
CA SER A 819 -44.69 -13.35 -23.35
C SER A 819 -46.00 -12.80 -23.95
N PRO A 820 -47.12 -12.79 -23.20
CA PRO A 820 -48.40 -12.28 -23.69
C PRO A 820 -48.36 -10.79 -24.08
N LEU A 821 -47.54 -9.99 -23.39
CA LEU A 821 -47.40 -8.55 -23.62
C LEU A 821 -46.62 -8.25 -24.89
N VAL A 822 -45.51 -8.96 -25.13
CA VAL A 822 -44.70 -8.81 -26.37
C VAL A 822 -45.51 -9.30 -27.57
N GLN A 823 -46.17 -10.44 -27.45
CA GLN A 823 -47.05 -10.96 -28.51
C GLN A 823 -48.24 -10.03 -28.76
N LYS A 824 -48.78 -9.36 -27.73
CA LYS A 824 -49.81 -8.34 -27.88
C LYS A 824 -49.26 -7.09 -28.59
N ALA A 825 -48.07 -6.63 -28.22
CA ALA A 825 -47.42 -5.48 -28.86
C ALA A 825 -47.16 -5.72 -30.35
N MET A 826 -46.70 -6.91 -30.73
CA MET A 826 -46.51 -7.29 -32.14
C MET A 826 -47.84 -7.26 -32.91
N ARG A 827 -48.91 -7.86 -32.36
CA ARG A 827 -50.25 -7.85 -32.98
C ARG A 827 -50.84 -6.45 -33.07
N ASP A 828 -50.67 -5.64 -32.04
CA ASP A 828 -51.16 -4.27 -32.00
C ASP A 828 -50.40 -3.40 -33.01
N LEU A 829 -49.08 -3.57 -33.14
CA LEU A 829 -48.28 -2.88 -34.16
C LEU A 829 -48.64 -3.34 -35.58
N GLU A 830 -48.80 -4.64 -35.82
CA GLU A 830 -49.31 -5.19 -37.09
C GLU A 830 -50.67 -4.57 -37.44
N ARG A 831 -51.58 -4.47 -36.46
CA ARG A 831 -52.89 -3.83 -36.64
C ARG A 831 -52.74 -2.35 -36.96
N ILE A 832 -51.92 -1.59 -36.24
CA ILE A 832 -51.71 -0.15 -36.47
C ILE A 832 -51.12 0.10 -37.87
N LEU A 833 -50.16 -0.73 -38.30
CA LEU A 833 -49.57 -0.64 -39.63
C LEU A 833 -50.57 -1.04 -40.74
N ALA A 834 -51.41 -2.06 -40.50
CA ALA A 834 -52.43 -2.51 -41.44
C ALA A 834 -53.64 -1.56 -41.52
N GLU A 835 -54.07 -0.98 -40.40
CA GLU A 835 -55.11 0.06 -40.33
C GLU A 835 -54.64 1.32 -41.03
N LYS A 836 -53.38 1.72 -40.88
CA LYS A 836 -52.80 2.85 -41.64
C LYS A 836 -52.57 2.54 -43.11
N GLN A 837 -52.25 1.30 -43.49
CA GLN A 837 -52.32 0.90 -44.91
C GLN A 837 -53.75 0.96 -45.43
N ARG A 838 -54.75 0.57 -44.63
CA ARG A 838 -56.17 0.70 -44.98
C ARG A 838 -56.64 2.14 -44.97
N GLU A 839 -56.14 3.04 -44.12
CA GLU A 839 -56.43 4.47 -44.12
C GLU A 839 -55.75 5.18 -45.29
N ASN A 840 -54.52 4.82 -45.64
CA ASN A 840 -53.88 5.28 -46.89
C ASN A 840 -54.63 4.74 -48.12
N THR A 841 -55.11 3.48 -48.07
CA THR A 841 -55.94 2.87 -49.12
C THR A 841 -57.38 3.40 -49.10
N ALA A 842 -57.90 3.89 -47.96
CA ALA A 842 -59.24 4.44 -47.71
C ALA A 842 -59.32 5.95 -47.86
N GLU A 843 -58.21 6.68 -47.75
CA GLU A 843 -58.03 8.02 -48.28
C GLU A 843 -57.90 7.93 -49.79
N GLN A 844 -57.16 6.95 -50.32
CA GLN A 844 -57.19 6.61 -51.75
C GLN A 844 -58.59 6.16 -52.22
N THR A 845 -59.34 5.36 -51.46
CA THR A 845 -60.73 4.95 -51.80
C THR A 845 -61.83 5.93 -51.36
N LYS A 846 -61.56 6.92 -50.50
CA LYS A 846 -62.41 8.12 -50.30
C LYS A 846 -62.20 9.13 -51.42
N THR A 847 -61.02 9.18 -52.05
CA THR A 847 -60.85 9.82 -53.38
C THR A 847 -61.36 8.96 -54.54
N GLU A 848 -61.52 7.65 -54.39
CA GLU A 848 -62.08 6.75 -55.43
C GLU A 848 -63.51 6.25 -55.13
N GLY A 849 -64.24 6.97 -54.26
CA GLY A 849 -65.70 6.94 -54.14
C GLY A 849 -66.39 7.87 -55.13
N THR A 850 -65.84 8.02 -56.34
CA THR A 850 -66.58 8.57 -57.49
C THR A 850 -66.19 7.76 -58.72
N MET A 851 -66.82 6.58 -58.79
CA MET A 851 -67.08 5.71 -59.94
C MET A 851 -66.22 5.91 -61.20
N GLY A 852 -65.56 4.82 -61.59
CA GLY A 852 -65.13 4.66 -62.97
C GLY A 852 -66.27 4.86 -63.97
N ARG A 853 -65.99 5.62 -65.02
CA ARG A 853 -66.21 5.16 -66.40
C ARG A 853 -65.24 5.89 -67.33
N LYS A 854 -64.33 5.09 -67.91
CA LYS A 854 -63.34 5.41 -68.96
C LYS A 854 -63.75 6.59 -69.84
N VAL A 855 -62.84 7.55 -70.09
CA VAL A 855 -62.53 8.02 -71.46
C VAL A 855 -61.11 8.64 -71.52
N SER A 856 -60.26 7.96 -72.29
CA SER A 856 -59.21 8.43 -73.20
C SER A 856 -57.91 9.06 -72.67
N VAL A 857 -56.87 8.24 -72.75
CA VAL A 857 -55.43 8.54 -72.75
C VAL A 857 -55.04 9.72 -73.67
N LEU A 858 -55.88 10.09 -74.66
CA LEU A 858 -55.64 11.27 -75.52
C LEU A 858 -55.83 12.62 -74.82
N LYS A 859 -56.60 12.70 -73.73
CA LYS A 859 -56.80 13.97 -73.00
C LYS A 859 -55.63 14.27 -72.07
N ALA A 860 -55.13 13.25 -71.37
CA ALA A 860 -53.95 13.34 -70.51
C ALA A 860 -52.66 13.63 -71.31
N LEU A 861 -52.52 13.06 -72.52
CA LEU A 861 -51.42 13.41 -73.42
C LEU A 861 -51.52 14.83 -73.97
N LYS A 862 -52.73 15.37 -74.18
CA LYS A 862 -52.93 16.78 -74.60
C LYS A 862 -52.61 17.76 -73.48
N GLU A 863 -53.04 17.47 -72.26
CA GLU A 863 -52.78 18.29 -71.07
C GLU A 863 -51.30 18.26 -70.67
N ARG A 864 -50.62 17.11 -70.81
CA ARG A 864 -49.17 17.00 -70.60
C ARG A 864 -48.37 17.76 -71.67
N LYS A 865 -48.86 17.81 -72.92
CA LYS A 865 -48.26 18.62 -74.00
C LYS A 865 -48.51 20.13 -73.83
N GLU A 866 -49.65 20.52 -73.23
CA GLU A 866 -49.93 21.92 -72.86
C GLU A 866 -49.17 22.37 -71.61
N LEU A 867 -48.94 21.48 -70.64
CA LEU A 867 -48.10 21.74 -69.46
C LEU A 867 -46.63 21.87 -69.83
N LEU A 868 -46.12 21.02 -70.73
CA LEU A 868 -44.77 21.16 -71.30
C LEU A 868 -44.63 22.47 -72.09
N LYS A 869 -45.64 22.86 -72.90
CA LYS A 869 -45.66 24.18 -73.56
C LYS A 869 -45.77 25.36 -72.59
N LYS A 870 -46.40 25.19 -71.43
CA LYS A 870 -46.49 26.22 -70.38
C LYS A 870 -45.20 26.30 -69.53
N GLN A 871 -44.47 25.20 -69.40
CA GLN A 871 -43.12 25.17 -68.81
C GLN A 871 -42.09 25.79 -69.75
N GLU A 872 -42.09 25.44 -71.04
CA GLU A 872 -41.23 26.08 -72.07
C GLU A 872 -41.51 27.58 -72.17
N LYS A 873 -42.77 28.04 -72.09
CA LYS A 873 -43.11 29.47 -72.04
C LYS A 873 -42.69 30.16 -70.73
N LYS A 874 -42.62 29.44 -69.60
CA LYS A 874 -42.16 29.98 -68.31
C LYS A 874 -40.63 30.09 -68.27
N GLU A 875 -39.92 29.15 -68.90
CA GLU A 875 -38.48 29.20 -69.06
C GLU A 875 -38.07 30.27 -70.07
N GLU A 876 -38.77 30.42 -71.21
CA GLU A 876 -38.56 31.53 -72.16
C GLU A 876 -38.81 32.89 -71.49
N THR A 877 -39.88 33.08 -70.70
CA THR A 877 -40.13 34.36 -70.01
C THR A 877 -39.17 34.64 -68.85
N SER A 878 -38.58 33.61 -68.23
CA SER A 878 -37.50 33.81 -67.24
C SER A 878 -36.17 34.16 -67.91
N HIS A 879 -35.91 33.64 -69.11
CA HIS A 879 -34.70 33.94 -69.87
C HIS A 879 -34.73 35.34 -70.52
N THR A 880 -35.91 35.85 -70.91
CA THR A 880 -36.06 37.24 -71.38
C THR A 880 -35.96 38.26 -70.23
N ARG A 881 -36.48 37.95 -69.04
CA ARG A 881 -36.36 38.83 -67.85
C ARG A 881 -34.94 38.92 -67.28
N LYS A 882 -34.10 37.91 -67.48
CA LYS A 882 -32.67 37.98 -67.13
C LYS A 882 -31.83 38.75 -68.16
N LYS A 883 -32.30 38.94 -69.40
CA LYS A 883 -31.58 39.71 -70.44
C LYS A 883 -31.95 41.20 -70.51
N GLU A 884 -33.01 41.65 -69.82
CA GLU A 884 -33.36 43.08 -69.66
C GLU A 884 -32.85 43.69 -68.34
N ALA A 885 -32.18 42.91 -67.47
CA ALA A 885 -31.56 43.39 -66.24
C ALA A 885 -30.03 43.60 -66.34
N GLU A 886 -29.43 43.33 -67.51
CA GLU A 886 -28.00 43.55 -67.81
C GLU A 886 -27.77 44.37 -69.10
N LEU A 887 -28.66 45.32 -69.40
CA LEU A 887 -28.42 46.40 -70.40
C LEU A 887 -28.87 47.75 -69.86
#